data_AF-A0A2K6L617-F1
#
_entry.id   AF-A0A2K6L617-F1
#
_cell.length_a   1.000
_cell.length_b   1.000
_cell.length_c   1.000
_cell.angle_alpha   90.00
_cell.angle_beta   90.00
_cell.angle_gamma   90.00
#
_symmetry.space_group_name_H-M   'P 1'
#
loop_
_entity.id
_entity.type
_entity.pdbx_description
1 polymer ?
#
loop_
_entity_poly.entity_id
_entity_poly.type
_entity_poly.pdbx_seq_one_letter_code
_entity_poly.pdbx_strand_id
1 'polypeptide(L)'
;MNPGFDLSRRNPQEDFELIQRIGSGTYGDVYKARNVNTGELAAIKVIKLEPGEDFAVVQQEIIMMKDCKHPNIVAYFGSYLRRDKLWICMEFCGGGSLQDIYHVTGPLSELQIAYVSRETLQGLYYLHSKGKMHRDIKGANILLTDNGHVKLADFGVSAQITATIAKRKSFIGTPYWMAPEVAAVERKGGYNQLCDLWAVGITAIELAELQPPMFDLHPMRALFLMTKQKMNWNVKHPFVTQHLTRSLAIELLDKVNNPDHSTYHDFDDDDPEPLVAVPHRIHSTSRNVREEKTRSEINFGQVKFDPPLRKETEPHHELPDSDGFLDSSEEIYYTARSNLDLQLEYGQGHQGSYFLGPKSIFIPQEMHSTEDENQGTIKRCPMSGSPAKPSQVPPRPPPPRLPPQKPVALGNGMSSFQLNGERDGSLCQQQNEHRGTNLSRKEKKDVPKPISNGLPPTPKVHMGACFSKVFNGCPLKIHCASSWINPDTRDQYLIFGAEEGIYTLNLNELHETSMEQLFPRRCTWLYVMNNCLLSISGKASQLYSHNLPGLFDYARQMQKLPVAIPAHKLPDRILPRKFSVSAKIPETKWCQKCCVVRNPYTGHKYLCGALQTSIVLLEWVEPMQKFMLIKHIDFPIPCPLRMFEMLVVPEQEYPLVCVGVSRGRDFNQVVRFETVNPNSTSSWFTESDAPQTNVTHVTQLERDTILVCLDCCIKIVNLQGRLKSSRKLSSELTFDFQIESIVCLQDSVLAFWKHGMQGRSFRSNEVTQEISDSTRIFRLLGSDRVVVLESRPTDNPTANSNLYILAGHENSY
;
A
#
# COMPACT_ATOMS: atom_id res chain seq x y z
N MET A 1 -1.49 -47.14 44.97
CA MET A 1 -0.53 -46.64 43.97
C MET A 1 -0.73 -47.46 42.69
N ASN A 2 -0.73 -46.85 41.50
CA ASN A 2 -0.92 -47.60 40.25
C ASN A 2 0.40 -48.25 39.79
N PRO A 3 0.40 -49.53 39.36
CA PRO A 3 1.61 -50.32 39.12
C PRO A 3 2.32 -50.02 37.77
N GLY A 4 2.07 -48.88 37.13
CA GLY A 4 2.61 -48.54 35.80
C GLY A 4 3.59 -47.35 35.77
N PHE A 5 3.84 -46.69 36.91
CA PHE A 5 4.65 -45.47 36.97
C PHE A 5 6.08 -45.74 37.43
N ASP A 6 6.87 -46.25 36.48
CA ASP A 6 8.26 -46.65 36.68
C ASP A 6 9.22 -45.44 36.63
N LEU A 7 9.58 -44.93 37.80
CA LEU A 7 10.55 -43.85 38.00
C LEU A 7 11.89 -44.40 38.48
N SER A 8 12.97 -44.04 37.79
CA SER A 8 14.31 -44.40 38.22
C SER A 8 14.65 -43.73 39.55
N ARG A 9 15.05 -44.55 40.54
CA ARG A 9 15.65 -44.08 41.81
C ARG A 9 17.19 -44.06 41.76
N ARG A 10 17.78 -44.45 40.62
CA ARG A 10 19.23 -44.34 40.38
C ARG A 10 19.65 -42.87 40.34
N ASN A 11 20.95 -42.64 40.38
CA ASN A 11 21.50 -41.31 40.19
C ASN A 11 21.45 -40.92 38.70
N PRO A 12 20.74 -39.84 38.30
CA PRO A 12 20.75 -39.42 36.91
C PRO A 12 22.15 -39.00 36.43
N GLN A 13 23.05 -38.61 37.34
CA GLN A 13 24.44 -38.26 37.04
C GLN A 13 25.35 -39.48 36.73
N GLU A 14 24.86 -40.70 36.91
CA GLU A 14 25.53 -41.93 36.43
C GLU A 14 25.14 -42.29 34.99
N ASP A 15 24.07 -41.68 34.45
CA ASP A 15 23.62 -41.86 33.07
C ASP A 15 23.86 -40.61 32.20
N PHE A 16 23.84 -39.40 32.78
CA PHE A 16 23.93 -38.13 32.07
C PHE A 16 24.81 -37.07 32.75
N GLU A 17 25.71 -36.45 31.98
CA GLU A 17 26.46 -35.25 32.36
C GLU A 17 25.67 -33.99 31.96
N LEU A 18 25.52 -33.01 32.86
CA LEU A 18 24.91 -31.71 32.55
C LEU A 18 25.96 -30.74 32.00
N ILE A 19 25.73 -30.17 30.81
CA ILE A 19 26.68 -29.26 30.14
C ILE A 19 26.35 -27.80 30.43
N GLN A 20 25.13 -27.35 30.11
CA GLN A 20 24.70 -25.95 30.25
C GLN A 20 23.19 -25.86 30.46
N ARG A 21 22.73 -24.81 31.14
CA ARG A 21 21.29 -24.46 31.13
C ARG A 21 20.92 -23.88 29.76
N ILE A 22 19.80 -24.34 29.20
CA ILE A 22 19.27 -23.90 27.89
C ILE A 22 17.89 -23.25 27.99
N GLY A 23 17.20 -23.37 29.13
CA GLY A 23 15.92 -22.69 29.35
C GLY A 23 15.50 -22.74 30.82
N SER A 24 14.43 -22.02 31.15
CA SER A 24 13.77 -22.06 32.46
C SER A 24 12.26 -22.02 32.22
N GLY A 25 11.55 -23.08 32.64
CA GLY A 25 10.11 -23.23 32.46
C GLY A 25 9.35 -23.11 33.78
N THR A 26 8.02 -23.12 33.71
CA THR A 26 7.11 -22.87 34.85
C THR A 26 7.36 -23.72 36.10
N TYR A 27 8.01 -24.88 35.96
CA TYR A 27 8.28 -25.83 37.05
C TYR A 27 9.79 -26.08 37.31
N GLY A 28 10.70 -25.47 36.54
CA GLY A 28 12.13 -25.73 36.70
C GLY A 28 13.00 -25.47 35.47
N ASP A 29 14.31 -25.59 35.67
CA ASP A 29 15.34 -25.32 34.67
C ASP A 29 15.52 -26.50 33.69
N VAL A 30 15.81 -26.18 32.43
CA VAL A 30 16.11 -27.15 31.38
C VAL A 30 17.59 -27.07 31.02
N TYR A 31 18.27 -28.21 31.02
CA TYR A 31 19.70 -28.33 30.74
C TYR A 31 19.96 -29.15 29.47
N LYS A 32 20.95 -28.72 28.68
CA LYS A 32 21.62 -29.58 27.69
C LYS A 32 22.52 -30.54 28.45
N ALA A 33 22.39 -31.82 28.15
CA ALA A 33 23.12 -32.90 28.78
C ALA A 33 23.70 -33.84 27.72
N ARG A 34 24.67 -34.67 28.13
CA ARG A 34 25.22 -35.77 27.32
C ARG A 34 25.02 -37.09 28.05
N ASN A 35 24.54 -38.12 27.35
CA ASN A 35 24.54 -39.47 27.89
C ASN A 35 25.99 -39.99 28.00
N VAL A 36 26.39 -40.46 29.18
CA VAL A 36 27.80 -40.84 29.42
C VAL A 36 28.22 -42.13 28.72
N ASN A 37 27.25 -42.95 28.29
CA ASN A 37 27.50 -44.24 27.64
C ASN A 37 27.41 -44.17 26.11
N THR A 38 26.45 -43.42 25.56
CA THR A 38 26.27 -43.29 24.09
C THR A 38 26.91 -42.03 23.51
N GLY A 39 27.24 -41.03 24.34
CA GLY A 39 27.75 -39.73 23.90
C GLY A 39 26.68 -38.81 23.28
N GLU A 40 25.44 -39.28 23.14
CA GLU A 40 24.32 -38.54 22.55
C GLU A 40 23.87 -37.35 23.41
N LEU A 41 23.26 -36.34 22.79
CA LEU A 41 22.74 -35.16 23.47
C LEU A 41 21.28 -35.35 23.88
N ALA A 42 20.96 -34.92 25.10
CA ALA A 42 19.60 -34.89 25.64
C ALA A 42 19.29 -33.52 26.25
N ALA A 43 18.00 -33.16 26.26
CA ALA A 43 17.50 -32.11 27.13
C ALA A 43 17.00 -32.75 28.45
N ILE A 44 17.28 -32.10 29.58
CA ILE A 44 16.86 -32.55 30.91
C ILE A 44 16.14 -31.41 31.64
N LYS A 45 14.83 -31.55 31.82
CA LYS A 45 13.98 -30.65 32.63
C LYS A 45 14.12 -31.10 34.09
N VAL A 46 14.70 -30.25 34.95
CA VAL A 46 14.96 -30.53 36.37
C VAL A 46 13.99 -29.72 37.23
N ILE A 47 12.99 -30.42 37.75
CA ILE A 47 11.93 -29.88 38.60
C ILE A 47 12.31 -30.14 40.06
N LYS A 48 12.34 -29.10 40.90
CA LYS A 48 12.39 -29.26 42.36
C LYS A 48 10.95 -29.47 42.84
N LEU A 49 10.74 -30.46 43.69
CA LEU A 49 9.44 -30.71 44.35
C LEU A 49 9.51 -30.19 45.78
N GLU A 50 8.57 -29.36 46.19
CA GLU A 50 8.44 -28.92 47.59
C GLU A 50 7.53 -29.88 48.39
N PRO A 51 7.77 -30.05 49.70
CA PRO A 51 6.94 -30.93 50.54
C PRO A 51 5.47 -30.47 50.59
N GLY A 52 4.58 -31.24 49.96
CA GLY A 52 3.15 -30.98 49.92
C GLY A 52 2.58 -30.57 48.55
N GLU A 53 3.42 -30.42 47.52
CA GLU A 53 2.94 -30.21 46.15
C GLU A 53 2.20 -31.43 45.59
N ASP A 54 1.17 -31.19 44.75
CA ASP A 54 0.44 -32.26 44.08
C ASP A 54 1.25 -32.84 42.91
N PHE A 55 2.05 -33.84 43.25
CA PHE A 55 2.85 -34.62 42.31
C PHE A 55 2.01 -35.26 41.18
N ALA A 56 0.69 -35.44 41.32
CA ALA A 56 -0.15 -36.01 40.27
C ALA A 56 -0.13 -35.18 38.97
N VAL A 57 0.01 -33.85 39.07
CA VAL A 57 0.13 -32.96 37.90
C VAL A 57 1.39 -33.28 37.10
N VAL A 58 2.55 -33.38 37.76
CA VAL A 58 3.84 -33.60 37.10
C VAL A 58 3.97 -35.06 36.63
N GLN A 59 3.42 -36.01 37.38
CA GLN A 59 3.24 -37.40 36.94
C GLN A 59 2.41 -37.49 35.66
N GLN A 60 1.35 -36.69 35.52
CA GLN A 60 0.49 -36.67 34.34
C GLN A 60 1.20 -36.06 33.11
N GLU A 61 2.13 -35.13 33.31
CA GLU A 61 3.01 -34.61 32.24
C GLU A 61 3.91 -35.75 31.70
N ILE A 62 4.59 -36.47 32.59
CA ILE A 62 5.47 -37.61 32.23
C ILE A 62 4.68 -38.71 31.51
N ILE A 63 3.51 -39.10 32.02
CA ILE A 63 2.66 -40.12 31.37
C ILE A 63 2.27 -39.66 29.97
N MET A 64 1.84 -38.40 29.82
CA MET A 64 1.38 -37.90 28.54
C MET A 64 2.50 -37.85 27.49
N MET A 65 3.74 -37.55 27.89
CA MET A 65 4.94 -37.62 27.04
C MET A 65 5.37 -39.06 26.72
N LYS A 66 5.43 -39.95 27.72
CA LYS A 66 5.84 -41.37 27.57
C LYS A 66 4.97 -42.13 26.57
N ASP A 67 3.68 -41.79 26.53
CA ASP A 67 2.68 -42.36 25.61
C ASP A 67 2.67 -41.72 24.20
N CYS A 68 3.48 -40.69 23.94
CA CYS A 68 3.55 -40.01 22.65
C CYS A 68 4.81 -40.43 21.87
N LYS A 69 4.60 -41.03 20.70
CA LYS A 69 5.66 -41.45 19.77
C LYS A 69 5.27 -41.01 18.35
N HIS A 70 5.81 -39.88 17.92
CA HIS A 70 5.54 -39.25 16.63
C HIS A 70 6.76 -38.40 16.21
N PRO A 71 7.14 -38.33 14.91
CA PRO A 71 8.31 -37.54 14.47
C PRO A 71 8.26 -36.08 14.92
N ASN A 72 7.09 -35.43 14.87
CA ASN A 72 6.91 -34.02 15.23
C ASN A 72 6.61 -33.76 16.72
N ILE A 73 6.93 -34.69 17.61
CA ILE A 73 6.83 -34.51 19.07
C ILE A 73 8.21 -34.80 19.68
N VAL A 74 8.63 -34.02 20.67
CA VAL A 74 9.88 -34.27 21.42
C VAL A 74 9.83 -35.67 22.05
N ALA A 75 10.79 -36.54 21.72
CA ALA A 75 10.82 -37.89 22.25
C ALA A 75 11.20 -37.92 23.75
N TYR A 76 10.44 -38.71 24.53
CA TYR A 76 10.74 -38.99 25.94
C TYR A 76 11.72 -40.17 26.06
N PHE A 77 12.81 -40.00 26.81
CA PHE A 77 13.82 -41.03 27.05
C PHE A 77 13.70 -41.69 28.43
N GLY A 78 13.35 -40.93 29.48
CA GLY A 78 13.25 -41.46 30.83
C GLY A 78 13.01 -40.39 31.89
N SER A 79 12.81 -40.80 33.14
CA SER A 79 12.75 -39.87 34.27
C SER A 79 13.24 -40.49 35.59
N TYR A 80 13.81 -39.64 36.45
CA TYR A 80 14.49 -39.99 37.68
C TYR A 80 13.96 -39.13 38.84
N LEU A 81 13.82 -39.71 40.04
CA LEU A 81 13.37 -38.96 41.22
C LEU A 81 14.26 -39.23 42.43
N ARG A 82 15.16 -38.29 42.73
CA ARG A 82 16.23 -38.41 43.73
C ARG A 82 16.44 -37.09 44.47
N ARG A 83 16.43 -37.12 45.81
CA ARG A 83 16.62 -35.95 46.70
C ARG A 83 15.74 -34.77 46.27
N ASP A 84 14.44 -35.03 46.18
CA ASP A 84 13.38 -34.04 45.93
C ASP A 84 13.55 -33.25 44.62
N LYS A 85 14.34 -33.79 43.69
CA LYS A 85 14.44 -33.36 42.31
C LYS A 85 13.95 -34.46 41.37
N LEU A 86 13.02 -34.09 40.51
CA LEU A 86 12.55 -34.88 39.38
C LEU A 86 13.30 -34.44 38.13
N TRP A 87 13.88 -35.39 37.41
CA TRP A 87 14.62 -35.17 36.17
C TRP A 87 13.82 -35.83 35.05
N ILE A 88 13.48 -35.10 33.99
CA ILE A 88 12.80 -35.63 32.81
C ILE A 88 13.75 -35.51 31.62
N CYS A 89 14.22 -36.65 31.11
CA CYS A 89 15.17 -36.74 30.00
C CYS A 89 14.42 -36.90 28.68
N MET A 90 14.74 -36.05 27.71
CA MET A 90 14.05 -35.94 26.42
C MET A 90 15.01 -35.56 25.28
N GLU A 91 14.52 -35.65 24.06
CA GLU A 91 15.24 -35.31 22.81
C GLU A 91 15.79 -33.87 22.82
N PHE A 92 17.08 -33.70 22.52
CA PHE A 92 17.70 -32.39 22.40
C PHE A 92 17.40 -31.77 21.02
N CYS A 93 16.72 -30.61 21.02
CA CYS A 93 16.43 -29.83 19.82
C CYS A 93 17.42 -28.66 19.73
N GLY A 94 18.54 -28.84 19.02
CA GLY A 94 19.67 -27.91 19.08
C GLY A 94 19.44 -26.53 18.48
N GLY A 95 18.42 -26.35 17.65
CA GLY A 95 17.99 -25.04 17.13
C GLY A 95 17.24 -24.17 18.14
N GLY A 96 16.85 -24.70 19.30
CA GLY A 96 16.04 -23.98 20.28
C GLY A 96 14.56 -23.90 19.88
N SER A 97 13.83 -22.96 20.47
CA SER A 97 12.44 -22.67 20.09
C SER A 97 12.36 -21.73 18.90
N LEU A 98 11.24 -21.75 18.16
CA LEU A 98 11.01 -20.76 17.11
C LEU A 98 10.98 -19.34 17.66
N GLN A 99 10.62 -19.15 18.94
CA GLN A 99 10.69 -17.85 19.61
C GLN A 99 12.13 -17.37 19.78
N ASP A 100 13.06 -18.22 20.21
CA ASP A 100 14.49 -17.87 20.29
C ASP A 100 15.03 -17.49 18.90
N ILE A 101 14.64 -18.27 17.88
CA ILE A 101 15.05 -18.07 16.48
C ILE A 101 14.53 -16.73 15.93
N TYR A 102 13.24 -16.43 16.01
CA TYR A 102 12.70 -15.21 15.39
C TYR A 102 13.17 -13.91 16.07
N HIS A 103 13.54 -13.97 17.35
CA HIS A 103 14.18 -12.84 18.03
C HIS A 103 15.58 -12.51 17.47
N VAL A 104 16.27 -13.50 16.87
CA VAL A 104 17.56 -13.32 16.19
C VAL A 104 17.39 -13.04 14.70
N THR A 105 16.57 -13.82 13.99
CA THR A 105 16.45 -13.73 12.52
C THR A 105 15.53 -12.61 12.03
N GLY A 106 14.65 -12.10 12.90
CA GLY A 106 13.44 -11.40 12.45
C GLY A 106 12.41 -12.37 11.85
N PRO A 107 11.38 -11.84 11.16
CA PRO A 107 10.23 -12.61 10.70
C PRO A 107 10.60 -13.79 9.80
N LEU A 108 9.84 -14.88 9.92
CA LEU A 108 9.97 -16.05 9.05
C LEU A 108 9.33 -15.75 7.68
N SER A 109 9.86 -16.37 6.62
CA SER A 109 9.22 -16.28 5.30
C SER A 109 7.92 -17.08 5.26
N GLU A 110 7.02 -16.74 4.32
CA GLU A 110 5.73 -17.42 4.19
C GLU A 110 5.87 -18.94 4.03
N LEU A 111 6.86 -19.40 3.24
CA LEU A 111 7.18 -20.82 3.06
C LEU A 111 7.72 -21.47 4.35
N GLN A 112 8.49 -20.72 5.15
CA GLN A 112 8.98 -21.21 6.45
C GLN A 112 7.83 -21.38 7.45
N ILE A 113 6.90 -20.41 7.51
CA ILE A 113 5.68 -20.49 8.33
C ILE A 113 4.78 -21.63 7.85
N ALA A 114 4.64 -21.82 6.53
CA ALA A 114 3.90 -22.93 5.94
C ALA A 114 4.50 -24.30 6.30
N TYR A 115 5.83 -24.45 6.23
CA TYR A 115 6.53 -25.67 6.66
C TYR A 115 6.26 -25.96 8.15
N VAL A 116 6.53 -24.98 9.03
CA VAL A 116 6.27 -25.08 10.48
C VAL A 116 4.82 -25.45 10.77
N SER A 117 3.87 -24.81 10.09
CA SER A 117 2.43 -25.05 10.26
C SER A 117 2.06 -26.49 9.87
N ARG A 118 2.58 -27.00 8.74
CA ARG A 118 2.33 -28.37 8.29
C ARG A 118 2.83 -29.40 9.30
N GLU A 119 4.07 -29.28 9.76
CA GLU A 119 4.67 -30.21 10.72
C GLU A 119 3.98 -30.15 12.10
N THR A 120 3.59 -28.94 12.53
CA THR A 120 2.80 -28.72 13.75
C THR A 120 1.44 -29.39 13.66
N LEU A 121 0.73 -29.25 12.53
CA LEU A 121 -0.56 -29.90 12.30
C LEU A 121 -0.44 -31.43 12.25
N GLN A 122 0.67 -32.00 11.77
CA GLN A 122 0.92 -33.45 11.87
C GLN A 122 1.08 -33.91 13.32
N GLY A 123 1.85 -33.16 14.14
CA GLY A 123 1.97 -33.43 15.58
C GLY A 123 0.64 -33.32 16.34
N LEU A 124 -0.16 -32.30 16.04
CA LEU A 124 -1.50 -32.13 16.62
C LEU A 124 -2.47 -33.22 16.17
N TYR A 125 -2.48 -33.61 14.88
CA TYR A 125 -3.30 -34.70 14.36
C TYR A 125 -3.02 -36.02 15.11
N TYR A 126 -1.74 -36.32 15.39
CA TYR A 126 -1.38 -37.45 16.23
C TYR A 126 -1.94 -37.33 17.65
N LEU A 127 -1.75 -36.19 18.32
CA LEU A 127 -2.26 -35.97 19.69
C LEU A 127 -3.79 -36.12 19.75
N HIS A 128 -4.51 -35.51 18.81
CA HIS A 128 -5.96 -35.56 18.70
C HIS A 128 -6.46 -36.99 18.42
N SER A 129 -5.73 -37.77 17.62
CA SER A 129 -6.02 -39.21 17.40
C SER A 129 -5.86 -40.07 18.67
N LYS A 130 -5.13 -39.56 19.68
CA LYS A 130 -4.98 -40.17 21.01
C LYS A 130 -5.91 -39.56 22.06
N GLY A 131 -6.84 -38.69 21.67
CA GLY A 131 -7.73 -37.97 22.59
C GLY A 131 -7.03 -36.93 23.48
N LYS A 132 -5.80 -36.54 23.12
CA LYS A 132 -4.99 -35.52 23.81
C LYS A 132 -5.16 -34.15 23.13
N MET A 133 -4.92 -33.09 23.88
CA MET A 133 -4.82 -31.70 23.38
C MET A 133 -3.46 -31.14 23.79
N HIS A 134 -3.00 -30.08 23.13
CA HIS A 134 -1.78 -29.37 23.52
C HIS A 134 -2.10 -28.21 24.48
N ARG A 135 -3.06 -27.36 24.11
CA ARG A 135 -3.59 -26.16 24.81
C ARG A 135 -2.65 -24.97 24.98
N ASP A 136 -1.36 -25.13 24.67
CA ASP A 136 -0.38 -24.04 24.71
C ASP A 136 0.54 -24.15 23.47
N ILE A 137 -0.03 -23.97 22.28
CA ILE A 137 0.73 -23.88 21.02
C ILE A 137 1.09 -22.41 20.80
N LYS A 138 2.40 -22.15 20.68
CA LYS A 138 3.04 -20.85 20.49
C LYS A 138 4.50 -21.06 20.06
N GLY A 139 5.18 -20.06 19.53
CA GLY A 139 6.56 -20.16 19.04
C GLY A 139 7.57 -20.67 20.07
N ALA A 140 7.37 -20.39 21.36
CA ALA A 140 8.22 -20.89 22.45
C ALA A 140 8.12 -22.42 22.67
N ASN A 141 6.99 -23.04 22.30
CA ASN A 141 6.72 -24.47 22.53
C ASN A 141 6.89 -25.32 21.26
N ILE A 142 7.34 -24.72 20.17
CA ILE A 142 7.70 -25.38 18.91
C ILE A 142 9.21 -25.27 18.74
N LEU A 143 9.91 -26.40 18.72
CA LEU A 143 11.36 -26.47 18.67
C LEU A 143 11.87 -26.95 17.29
N LEU A 144 13.10 -26.58 16.94
CA LEU A 144 13.82 -27.13 15.79
C LEU A 144 15.00 -28.00 16.22
N THR A 145 15.13 -29.18 15.60
CA THR A 145 16.38 -29.96 15.65
C THR A 145 17.41 -29.35 14.71
N ASP A 146 18.70 -29.66 14.90
CA ASP A 146 19.80 -29.21 14.04
C ASP A 146 19.64 -29.65 12.57
N ASN A 147 18.81 -30.67 12.32
CA ASN A 147 18.46 -31.16 10.98
C ASN A 147 17.22 -30.46 10.36
N GLY A 148 16.70 -29.41 10.99
CA GLY A 148 15.52 -28.66 10.53
C GLY A 148 14.18 -29.35 10.76
N HIS A 149 14.11 -30.40 11.59
CA HIS A 149 12.82 -31.04 11.92
C HIS A 149 12.10 -30.30 13.05
N VAL A 150 10.79 -30.08 12.88
CA VAL A 150 9.91 -29.37 13.82
C VAL A 150 9.36 -30.32 14.89
N LYS A 151 9.38 -29.90 16.15
CA LYS A 151 9.03 -30.69 17.34
C LYS A 151 8.11 -29.92 18.30
N LEU A 152 6.99 -30.53 18.71
CA LEU A 152 6.12 -29.99 19.77
C LEU A 152 6.64 -30.35 21.16
N ALA A 153 6.65 -29.36 22.06
CA ALA A 153 7.24 -29.41 23.40
C ALA A 153 6.37 -28.71 24.47
N ASP A 154 6.77 -28.90 25.73
CA ASP A 154 6.12 -28.48 26.99
C ASP A 154 4.61 -28.79 27.13
N PHE A 155 4.34 -29.94 27.75
CA PHE A 155 3.01 -30.52 27.89
C PHE A 155 2.27 -30.13 29.19
N GLY A 156 2.88 -29.29 30.05
CA GLY A 156 2.43 -29.04 31.43
C GLY A 156 1.00 -28.51 31.57
N VAL A 157 0.56 -27.62 30.67
CA VAL A 157 -0.81 -27.05 30.69
C VAL A 157 -1.89 -28.14 30.49
N SER A 158 -1.63 -29.12 29.63
CA SER A 158 -2.59 -30.20 29.37
C SER A 158 -2.52 -31.33 30.40
N ALA A 159 -1.44 -31.43 31.17
CA ALA A 159 -1.35 -32.32 32.32
C ALA A 159 -2.27 -31.87 33.47
N GLN A 160 -2.22 -30.59 33.86
CA GLN A 160 -3.03 -30.01 34.96
C GLN A 160 -4.53 -30.33 34.85
N ILE A 161 -5.10 -30.14 33.65
CA ILE A 161 -6.54 -30.29 33.41
C ILE A 161 -6.96 -31.77 33.39
N THR A 162 -6.04 -32.67 33.04
CA THR A 162 -6.29 -34.12 33.04
C THR A 162 -6.32 -34.67 34.48
N ALA A 163 -5.48 -34.14 35.37
CA ALA A 163 -5.50 -34.46 36.80
C ALA A 163 -6.77 -33.95 37.52
N THR A 164 -7.42 -32.88 37.02
CA THR A 164 -8.57 -32.25 37.67
C THR A 164 -9.79 -32.12 36.75
N ILE A 165 -10.50 -33.23 36.52
CA ILE A 165 -11.74 -33.30 35.70
C ILE A 165 -12.79 -32.25 36.10
N ALA A 166 -12.85 -31.87 37.38
CA ALA A 166 -13.74 -30.83 37.90
C ALA A 166 -13.41 -29.40 37.43
N LYS A 167 -12.23 -29.15 36.83
CA LYS A 167 -11.72 -27.82 36.45
C LYS A 167 -11.81 -27.49 34.96
N ARG A 168 -12.78 -28.06 34.23
CA ARG A 168 -13.24 -27.52 32.91
C ARG A 168 -13.91 -26.11 32.98
N LYS A 169 -13.59 -25.33 34.02
CA LYS A 169 -14.11 -23.99 34.32
C LYS A 169 -13.01 -22.98 34.71
N SER A 170 -11.74 -23.37 34.80
CA SER A 170 -10.64 -22.46 35.16
C SER A 170 -9.89 -21.94 33.93
N PHE A 171 -9.55 -20.66 33.98
CA PHE A 171 -8.79 -19.89 33.01
C PHE A 171 -7.31 -20.33 33.00
N ILE A 172 -6.89 -21.08 31.97
CA ILE A 172 -5.51 -21.62 31.84
C ILE A 172 -5.13 -21.66 30.34
N GLY A 173 -3.91 -21.20 30.02
CA GLY A 173 -3.35 -21.05 28.67
C GLY A 173 -2.65 -19.70 28.52
N THR A 174 -1.86 -19.49 27.45
CA THR A 174 -1.26 -18.17 27.18
C THR A 174 -2.29 -17.26 26.46
N PRO A 175 -2.83 -16.19 27.09
CA PRO A 175 -4.09 -15.54 26.68
C PRO A 175 -4.23 -15.15 25.21
N TYR A 176 -3.20 -14.59 24.59
CA TYR A 176 -3.27 -14.08 23.21
C TYR A 176 -3.42 -15.19 22.16
N TRP A 177 -3.03 -16.43 22.48
CA TRP A 177 -3.16 -17.61 21.62
C TRP A 177 -4.45 -18.42 21.88
N MET A 178 -5.27 -18.05 22.87
CA MET A 178 -6.46 -18.80 23.26
C MET A 178 -7.66 -18.53 22.34
N ALA A 179 -8.42 -19.58 22.03
CA ALA A 179 -9.59 -19.48 21.14
C ALA A 179 -10.81 -18.81 21.82
N PRO A 180 -11.71 -18.14 21.06
CA PRO A 180 -12.87 -17.43 21.60
C PRO A 180 -13.79 -18.27 22.50
N GLU A 181 -13.93 -19.57 22.24
CA GLU A 181 -14.71 -20.49 23.06
C GLU A 181 -14.03 -20.85 24.38
N VAL A 182 -12.68 -20.84 24.43
CA VAL A 182 -11.89 -21.02 25.66
C VAL A 182 -12.03 -19.79 26.56
N ALA A 183 -12.11 -18.59 25.98
CA ALA A 183 -12.42 -17.35 26.69
C ALA A 183 -13.86 -17.30 27.25
N ALA A 184 -14.80 -18.04 26.65
CA ALA A 184 -16.23 -18.00 26.97
C ALA A 184 -16.73 -19.16 27.87
N VAL A 185 -15.81 -19.94 28.47
CA VAL A 185 -16.10 -21.22 29.15
C VAL A 185 -17.21 -21.15 30.20
N GLU A 186 -17.27 -20.08 31.01
CA GLU A 186 -18.31 -19.90 32.05
C GLU A 186 -19.74 -19.88 31.49
N ARG A 187 -19.93 -19.50 30.22
CA ARG A 187 -21.25 -19.37 29.58
C ARG A 187 -21.64 -20.52 28.66
N LYS A 188 -20.68 -21.37 28.23
CA LYS A 188 -20.91 -22.34 27.13
C LYS A 188 -20.47 -23.79 27.37
N GLY A 189 -19.94 -24.12 28.55
CA GLY A 189 -19.78 -25.54 28.97
C GLY A 189 -18.45 -26.21 28.60
N GLY A 190 -17.43 -25.43 28.21
CA GLY A 190 -16.08 -25.92 27.92
C GLY A 190 -15.69 -25.79 26.46
N TYR A 191 -14.49 -26.30 26.14
CA TYR A 191 -13.87 -26.28 24.81
C TYR A 191 -13.35 -27.67 24.43
N ASN A 192 -13.03 -27.86 23.15
CA ASN A 192 -12.51 -29.13 22.60
C ASN A 192 -11.15 -28.90 21.90
N GLN A 193 -10.62 -29.96 21.27
CA GLN A 193 -9.30 -29.97 20.64
C GLN A 193 -9.11 -28.98 19.47
N LEU A 194 -10.18 -28.36 18.96
CA LEU A 194 -10.08 -27.32 17.92
C LEU A 194 -9.39 -26.04 18.43
N CYS A 195 -9.30 -25.84 19.75
CA CYS A 195 -8.53 -24.74 20.33
C CYS A 195 -7.05 -24.77 19.93
N ASP A 196 -6.48 -25.97 19.71
CA ASP A 196 -5.09 -26.11 19.26
C ASP A 196 -4.93 -25.60 17.82
N LEU A 197 -5.95 -25.75 16.96
CA LEU A 197 -5.93 -25.27 15.57
C LEU A 197 -6.03 -23.73 15.50
N TRP A 198 -6.83 -23.12 16.39
CA TRP A 198 -6.82 -21.67 16.56
C TRP A 198 -5.44 -21.17 17.00
N ALA A 199 -4.83 -21.83 17.98
CA ALA A 199 -3.50 -21.46 18.47
C ALA A 199 -2.41 -21.62 17.39
N VAL A 200 -2.51 -22.58 16.47
CA VAL A 200 -1.67 -22.62 15.24
C VAL A 200 -1.88 -21.37 14.38
N GLY A 201 -3.12 -20.94 14.17
CA GLY A 201 -3.43 -19.72 13.42
C GLY A 201 -2.80 -18.47 14.06
N ILE A 202 -2.87 -18.35 15.39
CA ILE A 202 -2.19 -17.25 16.11
C ILE A 202 -0.66 -17.39 16.03
N THR A 203 -0.12 -18.61 16.09
CA THR A 203 1.32 -18.86 15.95
C THR A 203 1.82 -18.51 14.55
N ALA A 204 1.01 -18.70 13.49
CA ALA A 204 1.38 -18.24 12.15
C ALA A 204 1.52 -16.71 12.07
N ILE A 205 0.69 -15.96 12.81
CA ILE A 205 0.80 -14.50 12.95
C ILE A 205 2.05 -14.14 13.79
N GLU A 206 2.27 -14.81 14.93
CA GLU A 206 3.46 -14.65 15.79
C GLU A 206 4.77 -14.77 15.00
N LEU A 207 4.88 -15.75 14.09
CA LEU A 207 6.07 -15.96 13.27
C LEU A 207 6.25 -14.94 12.12
N ALA A 208 5.16 -14.27 11.71
CA ALA A 208 5.18 -13.22 10.68
C ALA A 208 5.38 -11.81 11.26
N GLU A 209 4.83 -11.55 12.45
CA GLU A 209 4.75 -10.21 13.07
C GLU A 209 5.63 -10.08 14.34
N LEU A 210 6.32 -11.17 14.75
CA LEU A 210 7.15 -11.32 15.97
C LEU A 210 6.36 -11.34 17.29
N GLN A 211 5.05 -11.16 17.23
CA GLN A 211 4.14 -11.10 18.38
C GLN A 211 2.74 -11.57 17.95
N PRO A 212 1.89 -12.09 18.87
CA PRO A 212 0.50 -12.38 18.57
C PRO A 212 -0.32 -11.08 18.39
N PRO A 213 -1.52 -11.12 17.78
CA PRO A 213 -2.38 -9.96 17.69
C PRO A 213 -2.86 -9.51 19.07
N MET A 214 -3.04 -8.19 19.25
CA MET A 214 -3.45 -7.55 20.50
C MET A 214 -2.47 -7.73 21.68
N PHE A 215 -1.19 -8.04 21.45
CA PHE A 215 -0.18 -8.22 22.50
C PHE A 215 0.06 -6.95 23.34
N ASP A 216 -0.20 -5.79 22.76
CA ASP A 216 -0.20 -4.46 23.40
C ASP A 216 -1.32 -4.29 24.44
N LEU A 217 -2.40 -5.06 24.33
CA LEU A 217 -3.54 -4.99 25.25
C LEU A 217 -3.30 -5.87 26.48
N HIS A 218 -3.81 -5.42 27.63
CA HIS A 218 -3.88 -6.25 28.83
C HIS A 218 -4.61 -7.58 28.53
N PRO A 219 -4.12 -8.75 28.98
CA PRO A 219 -4.61 -10.07 28.52
C PRO A 219 -6.13 -10.27 28.58
N MET A 220 -6.77 -9.83 29.67
CA MET A 220 -8.22 -9.91 29.85
C MET A 220 -9.02 -9.09 28.82
N ARG A 221 -8.42 -8.03 28.25
CA ARG A 221 -9.05 -7.16 27.26
C ARG A 221 -8.99 -7.77 25.86
N ALA A 222 -7.86 -8.37 25.48
CA ALA A 222 -7.73 -9.11 24.22
C ALA A 222 -8.78 -10.23 24.15
N LEU A 223 -8.84 -11.09 25.18
CA LEU A 223 -9.81 -12.19 25.28
C LEU A 223 -11.27 -11.71 25.17
N PHE A 224 -11.63 -10.60 25.82
CA PHE A 224 -12.98 -10.02 25.71
C PHE A 224 -13.34 -9.65 24.26
N LEU A 225 -12.40 -9.07 23.50
CA LEU A 225 -12.61 -8.72 22.10
C LEU A 225 -12.71 -9.96 21.20
N MET A 226 -11.88 -10.97 21.45
CA MET A 226 -11.88 -12.25 20.69
C MET A 226 -13.24 -12.96 20.75
N THR A 227 -13.99 -12.87 21.86
CA THR A 227 -15.33 -13.50 21.99
C THR A 227 -16.39 -12.98 20.99
N LYS A 228 -16.12 -11.91 20.23
CA LYS A 228 -17.06 -11.33 19.27
C LYS A 228 -16.93 -11.83 17.81
N GLN A 229 -15.86 -12.54 17.47
CA GLN A 229 -15.63 -13.01 16.09
C GLN A 229 -16.00 -14.48 15.90
N LYS A 230 -16.28 -14.88 14.65
CA LYS A 230 -16.44 -16.26 14.20
C LYS A 230 -15.53 -16.48 12.99
N MET A 231 -14.76 -17.58 13.00
CA MET A 231 -13.98 -18.05 11.85
C MET A 231 -14.16 -19.56 11.69
N ASN A 232 -14.18 -20.04 10.45
CA ASN A 232 -14.22 -21.47 10.12
C ASN A 232 -12.87 -21.87 9.51
N TRP A 233 -12.31 -23.01 9.95
CA TRP A 233 -11.00 -23.51 9.52
C TRP A 233 -11.12 -24.85 8.80
N ASN A 234 -10.26 -25.11 7.82
CA ASN A 234 -10.23 -26.36 7.06
C ASN A 234 -8.79 -26.85 6.88
N VAL A 235 -8.54 -28.13 7.18
CA VAL A 235 -7.18 -28.70 7.31
C VAL A 235 -6.53 -29.02 5.94
N LYS A 236 -7.31 -29.04 4.85
CA LYS A 236 -6.81 -29.21 3.47
C LYS A 236 -6.58 -27.86 2.77
N HIS A 237 -5.80 -26.97 3.39
CA HIS A 237 -5.54 -25.64 2.84
C HIS A 237 -4.31 -25.63 1.90
N PRO A 238 -4.35 -24.97 0.71
CA PRO A 238 -3.24 -24.92 -0.25
C PRO A 238 -1.89 -24.55 0.39
N PHE A 239 -1.91 -23.61 1.33
CA PHE A 239 -0.78 -23.14 2.13
C PHE A 239 0.09 -24.26 2.75
N VAL A 240 -0.51 -25.36 3.21
CA VAL A 240 0.22 -26.49 3.83
C VAL A 240 0.37 -27.71 2.93
N THR A 241 -0.27 -27.72 1.76
CA THR A 241 -0.17 -28.81 0.77
C THR A 241 0.81 -28.53 -0.37
N GLN A 242 1.33 -27.31 -0.47
CA GLN A 242 2.41 -26.95 -1.39
C GLN A 242 3.75 -27.66 -1.06
N HIS A 243 4.73 -27.56 -1.96
CA HIS A 243 6.01 -28.28 -1.85
C HIS A 243 6.92 -27.67 -0.77
N LEU A 244 6.84 -28.21 0.46
CA LEU A 244 7.56 -27.72 1.64
C LEU A 244 8.57 -28.76 2.16
N THR A 245 9.83 -28.35 2.30
CA THR A 245 10.96 -29.20 2.68
C THR A 245 11.74 -28.61 3.85
N ARG A 246 12.41 -29.48 4.64
CA ARG A 246 13.21 -29.07 5.81
C ARG A 246 14.37 -28.10 5.52
N SER A 247 14.74 -27.93 4.24
CA SER A 247 15.68 -26.90 3.79
C SER A 247 15.27 -25.51 4.29
N LEU A 248 13.98 -25.19 4.26
CA LEU A 248 13.41 -23.93 4.74
C LEU A 248 13.73 -23.66 6.22
N ALA A 249 13.82 -24.72 7.04
CA ALA A 249 14.21 -24.64 8.44
C ALA A 249 15.74 -24.66 8.63
N ILE A 250 16.51 -25.33 7.76
CA ILE A 250 17.97 -25.26 7.75
C ILE A 250 18.42 -23.82 7.40
N GLU A 251 17.78 -23.18 6.42
CA GLU A 251 17.97 -21.75 6.09
C GLU A 251 17.68 -20.79 7.25
N LEU A 252 16.86 -21.18 8.23
CA LEU A 252 16.65 -20.44 9.47
C LEU A 252 17.80 -20.64 10.44
N LEU A 253 18.22 -21.90 10.65
CA LEU A 253 19.35 -22.24 11.51
C LEU A 253 20.66 -21.62 10.99
N ASP A 254 20.88 -21.61 9.68
CA ASP A 254 22.05 -20.95 9.07
C ASP A 254 22.07 -19.44 9.31
N LYS A 255 20.89 -18.77 9.31
CA LYS A 255 20.75 -17.35 9.68
C LYS A 255 21.00 -17.10 11.18
N VAL A 256 20.60 -18.02 12.06
CA VAL A 256 20.88 -17.93 13.50
C VAL A 256 22.36 -18.13 13.80
N ASN A 257 22.99 -19.11 13.13
CA ASN A 257 24.41 -19.41 13.29
C ASN A 257 25.32 -18.36 12.64
N ASN A 258 24.84 -17.66 11.60
CA ASN A 258 25.60 -16.65 10.87
C ASN A 258 24.83 -15.32 10.72
N PRO A 259 24.56 -14.59 11.84
CA PRO A 259 23.84 -13.30 11.77
C PRO A 259 24.58 -12.28 10.89
N ASP A 260 25.92 -12.32 10.89
CA ASP A 260 26.79 -11.48 10.07
C ASP A 260 27.07 -12.02 8.66
N HIS A 261 26.53 -13.18 8.27
CA HIS A 261 26.79 -13.80 6.96
C HIS A 261 25.50 -14.02 6.14
N SER A 262 24.72 -12.95 5.99
CA SER A 262 23.50 -12.88 5.21
C SER A 262 23.69 -13.29 3.73
N THR A 263 23.48 -14.57 3.42
CA THR A 263 23.11 -15.11 2.10
C THR A 263 23.73 -14.42 0.88
N TYR A 264 25.00 -14.70 0.60
CA TYR A 264 25.49 -14.69 -0.79
C TYR A 264 24.96 -15.95 -1.49
N HIS A 265 24.77 -15.88 -2.82
CA HIS A 265 24.19 -16.95 -3.65
C HIS A 265 22.70 -17.25 -3.41
N ASP A 266 21.87 -16.21 -3.35
CA ASP A 266 20.85 -16.18 -4.41
C ASP A 266 21.55 -15.61 -5.66
N PHE A 267 21.39 -16.23 -6.83
CA PHE A 267 21.99 -15.74 -8.07
C PHE A 267 21.08 -14.66 -8.66
N ASP A 268 21.22 -13.43 -8.16
CA ASP A 268 20.62 -12.26 -8.80
C ASP A 268 21.40 -12.00 -10.11
N ASP A 269 20.99 -12.67 -11.20
CA ASP A 269 21.37 -12.36 -12.61
C ASP A 269 21.16 -10.87 -12.96
N ASP A 270 20.41 -10.16 -12.12
CA ASP A 270 20.21 -8.71 -12.05
C ASP A 270 21.43 -7.90 -11.51
N ASP A 271 22.61 -8.53 -11.34
CA ASP A 271 23.90 -7.85 -11.10
C ASP A 271 24.19 -6.84 -12.23
N PRO A 272 24.41 -5.54 -11.95
CA PRO A 272 24.44 -4.53 -12.99
C PRO A 272 25.72 -4.60 -13.84
N GLU A 273 25.59 -5.03 -15.09
CA GLU A 273 26.48 -4.56 -16.14
C GLU A 273 26.50 -3.02 -16.11
N PRO A 274 27.66 -2.37 -16.36
CA PRO A 274 27.78 -0.93 -16.31
C PRO A 274 27.06 -0.27 -17.50
N LEU A 275 25.74 -0.13 -17.37
CA LEU A 275 24.94 0.75 -18.21
C LEU A 275 25.53 2.16 -18.16
N VAL A 276 25.41 2.88 -19.29
CA VAL A 276 26.08 4.16 -19.54
C VAL A 276 25.91 5.11 -18.35
N ALA A 277 27.03 5.66 -17.87
CA ALA A 277 27.12 6.41 -16.61
C ALA A 277 26.42 7.78 -16.66
N VAL A 278 25.09 7.77 -16.71
CA VAL A 278 24.24 8.95 -16.51
C VAL A 278 24.27 9.33 -15.02
N PRO A 279 24.52 10.60 -14.67
CA PRO A 279 24.72 10.99 -13.28
C PRO A 279 23.43 10.86 -12.44
N HIS A 280 23.63 10.64 -11.14
CA HIS A 280 22.56 10.56 -10.13
C HIS A 280 21.70 11.84 -10.06
N ARG A 281 22.28 13.00 -10.38
CA ARG A 281 21.57 14.28 -10.55
C ARG A 281 21.89 14.87 -11.93
N ILE A 282 20.86 15.10 -12.73
CA ILE A 282 20.94 15.59 -14.12
C ILE A 282 20.41 17.02 -14.14
N HIS A 283 21.21 17.97 -14.65
CA HIS A 283 20.79 19.37 -14.77
C HIS A 283 20.28 19.64 -16.19
N SER A 284 19.19 20.41 -16.30
CA SER A 284 18.67 20.90 -17.57
C SER A 284 19.73 21.74 -18.28
N THR A 285 19.82 21.62 -19.61
CA THR A 285 20.69 22.51 -20.38
C THR A 285 20.21 23.95 -20.24
N SER A 286 21.13 24.86 -19.91
CA SER A 286 20.80 26.26 -19.58
C SER A 286 20.00 26.92 -20.70
N ARG A 287 19.05 27.81 -20.34
CA ARG A 287 18.34 28.64 -21.30
C ARG A 287 19.30 29.65 -21.92
N ASN A 288 19.89 29.31 -23.06
CA ASN A 288 20.51 30.27 -23.95
C ASN A 288 19.44 31.30 -24.38
N VAL A 289 19.50 32.51 -23.82
CA VAL A 289 18.51 33.60 -23.99
C VAL A 289 18.47 34.16 -25.43
N ARG A 290 19.14 33.51 -26.38
CA ARG A 290 19.23 33.86 -27.81
C ARG A 290 18.77 32.74 -28.75
N GLU A 291 18.39 31.56 -28.26
CA GLU A 291 17.80 30.53 -29.11
C GLU A 291 16.36 30.91 -29.46
N GLU A 292 16.01 30.86 -30.76
CA GLU A 292 14.65 31.13 -31.22
C GLU A 292 13.70 30.02 -30.74
N LYS A 293 12.54 30.42 -30.20
CA LYS A 293 11.51 29.46 -29.81
C LYS A 293 10.96 28.75 -31.04
N THR A 294 10.87 27.43 -30.97
CA THR A 294 10.22 26.61 -32.02
C THR A 294 8.75 26.98 -32.21
N ARG A 295 8.16 26.65 -33.37
CA ARG A 295 6.76 26.96 -33.65
C ARG A 295 5.83 26.29 -32.64
N SER A 296 6.15 25.05 -32.25
CA SER A 296 5.49 24.37 -31.13
C SER A 296 5.61 25.13 -29.81
N GLU A 297 6.79 25.64 -29.42
CA GLU A 297 6.97 26.39 -28.17
C GLU A 297 6.26 27.75 -28.15
N ILE A 298 6.01 28.34 -29.33
CA ILE A 298 5.20 29.55 -29.47
C ILE A 298 3.71 29.21 -29.33
N ASN A 299 3.24 28.16 -30.02
CA ASN A 299 1.83 27.75 -30.00
C ASN A 299 1.40 27.15 -28.65
N PHE A 300 2.25 26.35 -28.01
CA PHE A 300 1.99 25.73 -26.71
C PHE A 300 1.67 26.74 -25.60
N GLY A 301 2.21 27.96 -25.67
CA GLY A 301 1.92 29.05 -24.74
C GLY A 301 0.71 29.93 -25.12
N GLN A 302 0.06 29.66 -26.26
CA GLN A 302 -1.11 30.41 -26.75
C GLN A 302 -2.39 29.57 -26.70
N VAL A 303 -2.29 28.26 -26.96
CA VAL A 303 -3.42 27.33 -26.89
C VAL A 303 -3.78 27.06 -25.43
N LYS A 304 -5.09 27.15 -25.13
CA LYS A 304 -5.67 26.75 -23.85
C LYS A 304 -6.39 25.40 -23.97
N PHE A 305 -6.31 24.61 -22.92
CA PHE A 305 -6.93 23.29 -22.80
C PHE A 305 -7.80 23.21 -21.54
N ASP A 306 -8.80 22.34 -21.62
CA ASP A 306 -9.66 21.94 -20.52
C ASP A 306 -8.95 20.92 -19.60
N PRO A 307 -9.47 20.68 -18.37
CA PRO A 307 -9.07 19.55 -17.54
C PRO A 307 -9.04 18.20 -18.28
N PRO A 308 -8.03 17.35 -18.00
CA PRO A 308 -8.12 15.91 -18.26
C PRO A 308 -9.39 15.30 -17.64
N LEU A 309 -10.06 14.43 -18.39
CA LEU A 309 -11.24 13.72 -17.93
C LEU A 309 -10.83 12.56 -17.03
N ARG A 310 -10.93 12.78 -15.72
CA ARG A 310 -10.85 11.72 -14.71
C ARG A 310 -11.96 10.70 -14.93
N LYS A 311 -11.60 9.42 -15.00
CA LYS A 311 -12.51 8.33 -15.39
C LYS A 311 -13.26 7.78 -14.18
N GLU A 312 -14.49 7.28 -14.34
CA GLU A 312 -15.22 6.64 -13.22
C GLU A 312 -14.49 5.40 -12.67
N THR A 313 -13.72 4.74 -13.54
CA THR A 313 -12.91 3.55 -13.26
C THR A 313 -11.47 3.87 -12.81
N GLU A 314 -11.13 5.14 -12.60
CA GLU A 314 -9.80 5.57 -12.18
C GLU A 314 -9.62 5.42 -10.65
N PRO A 315 -8.56 4.74 -10.17
CA PRO A 315 -8.31 4.63 -8.73
C PRO A 315 -8.01 5.97 -8.08
N HIS A 316 -8.74 6.27 -7.01
CA HIS A 316 -8.58 7.50 -6.24
C HIS A 316 -8.64 7.24 -4.73
N HIS A 317 -8.27 8.26 -3.97
CA HIS A 317 -8.37 8.28 -2.53
C HIS A 317 -9.77 8.79 -2.15
N GLU A 318 -10.50 7.99 -1.38
CA GLU A 318 -11.75 8.39 -0.75
C GLU A 318 -11.41 8.66 0.72
N LEU A 319 -11.78 9.83 1.24
CA LEU A 319 -11.66 10.10 2.67
C LEU A 319 -12.75 9.31 3.41
N PRO A 320 -12.47 8.72 4.58
CA PRO A 320 -13.46 7.94 5.32
C PRO A 320 -14.67 8.81 5.70
N ASP A 321 -15.86 8.23 5.59
CA ASP A 321 -17.12 8.97 5.53
C ASP A 321 -17.40 9.88 6.73
N SER A 322 -17.85 11.10 6.42
CA SER A 322 -18.74 11.86 7.30
C SER A 322 -20.16 11.67 6.79
N ASP A 323 -20.98 10.95 7.55
CA ASP A 323 -22.38 10.67 7.18
C ASP A 323 -23.14 11.97 6.81
N GLY A 324 -23.86 11.90 5.70
CA GLY A 324 -24.11 13.09 4.89
C GLY A 324 -25.19 14.05 5.38
N PHE A 325 -25.03 15.32 5.01
CA PHE A 325 -26.17 16.18 4.68
C PHE A 325 -25.82 17.21 3.60
N LEU A 326 -26.77 17.44 2.70
CA LEU A 326 -26.77 18.37 1.56
C LEU A 326 -25.84 18.08 0.35
N ASP A 327 -26.49 17.91 -0.80
CA ASP A 327 -25.92 18.12 -2.13
C ASP A 327 -25.85 19.64 -2.44
N SER A 328 -24.64 20.17 -2.60
CA SER A 328 -24.35 21.40 -3.37
C SER A 328 -22.84 21.56 -3.56
N SER A 329 -22.40 21.94 -4.75
CA SER A 329 -21.00 21.98 -5.15
C SER A 329 -20.26 23.26 -4.71
N GLU A 330 -19.83 23.37 -3.44
CA GLU A 330 -18.96 24.48 -3.01
C GLU A 330 -18.15 24.24 -1.70
N GLU A 331 -17.19 23.29 -1.66
CA GLU A 331 -16.22 23.25 -0.54
C GLU A 331 -14.82 22.67 -0.88
N ILE A 332 -14.08 23.31 -1.80
CA ILE A 332 -12.63 23.09 -2.00
C ILE A 332 -11.89 24.39 -1.66
N TYR A 333 -11.95 24.84 -0.40
CA TYR A 333 -11.56 26.22 -0.06
C TYR A 333 -10.81 26.44 1.27
N TYR A 334 -9.85 25.57 1.61
CA TYR A 334 -8.90 25.87 2.71
C TYR A 334 -7.39 25.69 2.42
N THR A 335 -7.00 25.16 1.25
CA THR A 335 -5.59 24.87 0.93
C THR A 335 -4.97 25.91 -0.01
N ALA A 336 -4.85 27.17 0.42
CA ALA A 336 -3.95 28.17 -0.23
C ALA A 336 -3.83 29.48 0.59
N ARG A 337 -3.06 29.49 1.68
CA ARG A 337 -2.45 30.74 2.19
C ARG A 337 -1.09 30.47 2.83
N SER A 338 -0.17 31.40 2.63
CA SER A 338 1.27 31.24 2.87
C SER A 338 1.63 31.09 4.36
N ASN A 339 2.59 30.20 4.64
CA ASN A 339 3.37 30.24 5.87
C ASN A 339 4.10 31.58 6.03
N LEU A 340 4.01 32.16 7.22
CA LEU A 340 5.09 32.90 7.88
C LEU A 340 4.83 32.84 9.40
N ASP A 341 5.90 32.76 10.19
CA ASP A 341 5.90 32.86 11.67
C ASP A 341 4.95 31.88 12.41
N LEU A 342 5.40 30.77 13.01
CA LEU A 342 6.47 30.74 14.02
C LEU A 342 6.82 29.29 14.42
N GLN A 343 8.11 29.02 14.63
CA GLN A 343 8.57 27.91 15.49
C GLN A 343 9.77 28.38 16.31
N LEU A 344 9.53 28.86 17.53
CA LEU A 344 10.57 29.16 18.51
C LEU A 344 10.07 28.94 19.94
N GLU A 345 10.89 28.17 20.68
CA GLU A 345 11.12 28.14 22.13
C GLU A 345 10.03 27.79 23.16
N TYR A 346 10.31 26.66 23.84
CA TYR A 346 10.38 26.45 25.29
C TYR A 346 9.20 26.87 26.20
N GLY A 347 8.63 25.88 26.88
CA GLY A 347 7.64 26.09 27.94
C GLY A 347 8.20 26.10 29.35
N GLN A 348 7.33 26.44 30.30
CA GLN A 348 7.34 25.96 31.68
C GLN A 348 5.87 25.65 32.06
N GLY A 349 5.62 24.50 32.69
CA GLY A 349 4.30 24.16 33.22
C GLY A 349 4.11 24.65 34.66
N HIS A 350 2.91 24.49 35.22
CA HIS A 350 2.71 24.38 36.67
C HIS A 350 1.47 23.50 37.00
N GLN A 351 1.33 23.16 38.29
CA GLN A 351 0.57 22.01 38.79
C GLN A 351 -0.97 22.22 38.87
N GLY A 352 -1.72 21.11 38.95
CA GLY A 352 -3.18 21.14 39.12
C GLY A 352 -3.81 19.76 39.38
N SER A 353 -3.32 19.00 40.37
CA SER A 353 -3.87 17.67 40.71
C SER A 353 -5.01 17.75 41.71
N TYR A 354 -6.14 17.11 41.41
CA TYR A 354 -7.10 16.60 42.41
C TYR A 354 -7.72 15.27 41.95
N PHE A 355 -8.26 14.51 42.92
CA PHE A 355 -8.48 13.06 42.86
C PHE A 355 -9.95 12.68 43.11
N LEU A 356 -10.28 11.39 42.90
CA LEU A 356 -11.52 10.68 43.31
C LEU A 356 -12.82 10.94 42.50
N GLY A 357 -13.38 9.83 41.99
CA GLY A 357 -14.85 9.60 41.96
C GLY A 357 -15.22 8.63 43.10
N PRO A 358 -16.21 7.72 42.97
CA PRO A 358 -17.29 7.63 41.96
C PRO A 358 -18.69 7.41 42.60
N LYS A 359 -19.77 7.30 41.79
CA LYS A 359 -20.90 6.37 42.06
C LYS A 359 -21.91 6.25 40.89
N SER A 360 -22.59 5.09 40.88
CA SER A 360 -23.76 4.73 40.05
C SER A 360 -25.05 5.03 40.89
N ILE A 361 -26.33 4.77 40.56
CA ILE A 361 -27.04 3.70 39.81
C ILE A 361 -28.45 4.25 39.42
N PHE A 362 -29.06 3.81 38.29
CA PHE A 362 -30.40 3.15 38.24
C PHE A 362 -30.89 2.78 36.82
N ILE A 363 -31.80 1.79 36.75
CA ILE A 363 -32.43 1.18 35.56
C ILE A 363 -33.93 0.92 35.89
N PRO A 364 -34.88 1.19 34.97
CA PRO A 364 -35.74 0.15 34.36
C PRO A 364 -35.69 0.26 32.81
N GLN A 365 -35.88 -0.75 31.97
CA GLN A 365 -36.62 -2.03 31.98
C GLN A 365 -38.09 -1.98 31.47
N GLU A 366 -38.22 -2.23 30.16
CA GLU A 366 -39.22 -3.03 29.40
C GLU A 366 -40.77 -2.89 29.54
N MET A 367 -41.43 -3.03 28.37
CA MET A 367 -42.74 -3.69 28.07
C MET A 367 -44.01 -2.87 27.68
N HIS A 368 -44.64 -3.36 26.58
CA HIS A 368 -46.08 -3.44 26.20
C HIS A 368 -47.00 -2.22 25.97
N SER A 369 -47.23 -1.90 24.68
CA SER A 369 -48.48 -2.04 23.85
C SER A 369 -49.90 -1.64 24.34
N THR A 370 -50.78 -1.38 23.34
CA THR A 370 -52.28 -1.26 23.32
C THR A 370 -52.92 -0.04 24.02
N GLU A 371 -54.02 0.60 23.57
CA GLU A 371 -54.90 0.63 22.34
C GLU A 371 -55.91 1.81 22.51
N ASP A 372 -56.55 2.47 21.52
CA ASP A 372 -56.31 2.60 20.06
C ASP A 372 -56.41 4.11 19.63
N GLU A 373 -57.36 4.75 18.90
CA GLU A 373 -58.58 4.40 18.12
C GLU A 373 -58.96 5.62 17.18
N ASN A 374 -59.98 5.47 16.31
CA ASN A 374 -60.74 6.47 15.52
C ASN A 374 -60.15 7.12 14.22
N GLN A 375 -60.69 6.66 13.07
CA GLN A 375 -61.20 7.41 11.89
C GLN A 375 -60.31 8.43 11.12
N GLY A 376 -60.34 8.57 9.79
CA GLY A 376 -61.02 7.80 8.73
C GLY A 376 -61.23 8.55 7.38
N THR A 377 -60.70 7.99 6.28
CA THR A 377 -61.22 8.08 4.87
C THR A 377 -60.84 9.24 3.89
N ILE A 378 -59.85 8.95 3.01
CA ILE A 378 -59.73 9.17 1.53
C ILE A 378 -60.40 10.39 0.80
N LYS A 379 -59.59 11.20 0.06
CA LYS A 379 -59.66 11.56 -1.41
C LYS A 379 -58.85 12.84 -1.75
N ARG A 380 -57.82 12.78 -2.61
CA ARG A 380 -57.74 12.92 -4.10
C ARG A 380 -57.81 14.37 -4.66
N CYS A 381 -56.99 14.60 -5.70
CA CYS A 381 -56.70 15.90 -6.34
C CYS A 381 -57.83 16.46 -7.23
N PRO A 382 -57.64 17.69 -7.76
CA PRO A 382 -57.68 17.84 -9.23
C PRO A 382 -56.51 18.67 -9.80
N MET A 383 -56.46 18.79 -11.13
CA MET A 383 -55.47 19.54 -11.92
C MET A 383 -56.20 20.34 -13.02
N SER A 384 -55.66 21.49 -13.46
CA SER A 384 -55.65 22.02 -14.86
C SER A 384 -55.54 23.55 -14.95
N GLY A 385 -54.96 24.08 -16.04
CA GLY A 385 -54.95 25.52 -16.35
C GLY A 385 -53.76 25.99 -17.23
N SER A 386 -54.05 26.55 -18.41
CA SER A 386 -53.15 27.18 -19.42
C SER A 386 -54.02 27.80 -20.54
N PRO A 387 -53.55 28.54 -21.58
CA PRO A 387 -52.20 29.09 -21.91
C PRO A 387 -52.21 30.61 -22.32
N ALA A 388 -51.05 31.22 -22.70
CA ALA A 388 -50.92 32.31 -23.72
C ALA A 388 -49.47 32.87 -23.92
N LYS A 389 -49.25 33.66 -24.99
CA LYS A 389 -48.01 34.35 -25.50
C LYS A 389 -48.44 35.50 -26.50
N PRO A 390 -47.58 36.32 -27.17
CA PRO A 390 -46.25 36.94 -26.87
C PRO A 390 -46.07 38.45 -27.31
N SER A 391 -44.88 39.06 -27.05
CA SER A 391 -44.25 40.27 -27.68
C SER A 391 -42.72 40.32 -27.34
N GLN A 392 -41.69 40.95 -27.97
CA GLN A 392 -41.44 41.94 -29.07
C GLN A 392 -41.48 43.46 -28.68
N VAL A 393 -40.68 44.44 -29.21
CA VAL A 393 -39.34 44.60 -29.88
C VAL A 393 -39.11 46.14 -30.18
N PRO A 394 -37.99 46.79 -30.65
CA PRO A 394 -36.50 46.59 -30.67
C PRO A 394 -35.65 47.80 -30.05
N PRO A 395 -34.28 47.83 -30.12
CA PRO A 395 -33.40 48.84 -29.42
C PRO A 395 -32.53 49.85 -30.25
N ARG A 396 -32.00 50.94 -29.63
CA ARG A 396 -30.96 51.93 -30.12
C ARG A 396 -30.33 52.77 -28.94
N PRO A 397 -29.26 53.60 -29.09
CA PRO A 397 -27.92 53.42 -29.71
C PRO A 397 -26.71 53.97 -28.86
N PRO A 398 -25.42 53.82 -29.27
CA PRO A 398 -24.21 54.37 -28.59
C PRO A 398 -23.49 55.55 -29.33
N PRO A 399 -22.63 56.33 -28.64
CA PRO A 399 -21.23 56.66 -29.11
C PRO A 399 -20.23 57.05 -27.96
N PRO A 400 -18.97 57.56 -28.17
CA PRO A 400 -17.94 57.41 -29.22
C PRO A 400 -16.55 56.92 -28.64
N ARG A 401 -15.38 57.29 -29.23
CA ARG A 401 -14.00 56.76 -28.97
C ARG A 401 -12.84 57.79 -29.12
N LEU A 402 -11.70 57.54 -28.43
CA LEU A 402 -10.27 57.90 -28.77
C LEU A 402 -9.84 59.40 -28.74
N PRO A 403 -8.53 59.79 -28.81
CA PRO A 403 -7.25 59.24 -28.26
C PRO A 403 -6.36 60.35 -27.56
N PRO A 404 -5.00 60.44 -27.69
CA PRO A 404 -3.91 59.74 -26.96
C PRO A 404 -2.87 60.68 -26.26
N GLN A 405 -1.87 60.13 -25.51
CA GLN A 405 -0.40 60.41 -25.63
C GLN A 405 0.49 59.78 -24.49
N LYS A 406 1.83 59.77 -24.71
CA LYS A 406 2.98 59.49 -23.80
C LYS A 406 3.94 60.73 -23.86
N PRO A 407 5.24 60.79 -23.41
CA PRO A 407 6.16 59.82 -22.74
C PRO A 407 7.12 60.41 -21.64
N VAL A 408 8.21 59.68 -21.30
CA VAL A 408 9.45 60.07 -20.53
C VAL A 408 9.21 60.30 -19.01
N ALA A 409 10.14 60.12 -18.05
CA ALA A 409 11.60 59.94 -18.08
C ALA A 409 12.23 59.05 -16.97
N LEU A 410 13.56 58.89 -17.09
CA LEU A 410 14.55 58.10 -16.34
C LEU A 410 14.69 58.32 -14.81
N GLY A 411 15.38 57.39 -14.12
CA GLY A 411 16.08 57.65 -12.84
C GLY A 411 16.64 56.41 -12.10
N ASN A 412 17.97 56.28 -11.95
CA ASN A 412 18.67 55.28 -11.11
C ASN A 412 19.10 55.90 -9.75
N GLY A 413 19.40 55.10 -8.69
CA GLY A 413 19.95 55.70 -7.46
C GLY A 413 20.25 54.84 -6.20
N MET A 414 21.10 53.83 -6.34
CA MET A 414 21.94 53.11 -5.33
C MET A 414 21.93 53.40 -3.79
N SER A 415 22.12 52.31 -3.03
CA SER A 415 22.21 52.07 -1.57
C SER A 415 23.20 52.84 -0.66
N SER A 416 22.87 52.92 0.66
CA SER A 416 23.70 52.53 1.85
C SER A 416 22.85 52.71 3.13
N PHE A 417 22.84 51.93 4.23
CA PHE A 417 23.77 51.07 5.03
C PHE A 417 24.33 51.75 6.32
N GLN A 418 24.40 50.95 7.42
CA GLN A 418 24.98 51.23 8.77
C GLN A 418 24.16 52.10 9.75
N LEU A 419 24.23 51.96 11.10
CA LEU A 419 24.47 50.83 12.04
C LEU A 419 24.07 51.25 13.50
N ASN A 420 24.11 50.30 14.46
CA ASN A 420 23.92 50.32 15.94
C ASN A 420 24.21 51.65 16.73
N GLY A 421 23.70 51.86 17.96
CA GLY A 421 22.79 51.06 18.82
C GLY A 421 22.91 51.36 20.34
N GLU A 422 22.09 50.66 21.15
CA GLU A 422 22.19 50.40 22.63
C GLU A 422 22.09 51.52 23.72
N ARG A 423 21.22 51.24 24.73
CA ARG A 423 21.36 51.35 26.23
C ARG A 423 21.96 52.60 26.91
N ASP A 424 21.63 52.97 28.16
CA ASP A 424 20.71 52.50 29.23
C ASP A 424 20.43 53.70 30.20
N GLY A 425 19.47 53.67 31.15
CA GLY A 425 19.43 54.75 32.18
C GLY A 425 18.18 55.09 33.04
N SER A 426 17.45 54.11 33.58
CA SER A 426 16.79 54.13 34.93
C SER A 426 16.27 55.43 35.66
N LEU A 427 15.02 55.32 36.17
CA LEU A 427 14.48 55.69 37.52
C LEU A 427 13.74 57.03 37.85
N CYS A 428 12.61 56.83 38.58
CA CYS A 428 11.87 57.76 39.49
C CYS A 428 11.05 58.95 38.87
N GLN A 429 9.91 59.41 39.45
CA GLN A 429 9.20 59.06 40.71
C GLN A 429 7.69 59.42 40.69
N GLN A 430 6.86 58.74 41.53
CA GLN A 430 5.52 59.14 42.08
C GLN A 430 4.32 59.35 41.12
N GLN A 431 3.16 58.68 41.29
CA GLN A 431 2.02 58.92 42.22
C GLN A 431 1.24 60.23 41.91
N ASN A 432 -0.11 60.32 41.90
CA ASN A 432 -1.22 59.43 42.33
C ASN A 432 -2.57 59.95 41.69
N GLU A 433 -3.79 59.37 41.72
CA GLU A 433 -4.41 58.10 42.20
C GLU A 433 -5.88 57.95 41.63
N HIS A 434 -6.74 57.14 42.28
CA HIS A 434 -8.22 57.25 42.42
C HIS A 434 -9.23 56.60 41.41
N ARG A 435 -9.58 55.34 41.73
CA ARG A 435 -10.90 54.65 41.70
C ARG A 435 -11.68 54.41 40.38
N GLY A 436 -12.00 53.12 40.14
CA GLY A 436 -13.17 52.68 39.36
C GLY A 436 -13.04 51.27 38.75
N THR A 437 -13.65 50.23 39.33
CA THR A 437 -13.50 48.84 38.88
C THR A 437 -14.74 48.27 38.17
N ASN A 438 -14.55 47.81 36.91
CA ASN A 438 -14.79 46.43 36.39
C ASN A 438 -15.99 45.61 36.93
N LEU A 439 -16.79 44.85 36.14
CA LEU A 439 -16.68 44.26 34.79
C LEU A 439 -18.07 44.21 34.09
N SER A 440 -18.29 43.76 32.84
CA SER A 440 -17.55 43.79 31.55
C SER A 440 -18.32 42.96 30.49
N ARG A 441 -18.28 43.32 29.19
CA ARG A 441 -18.67 42.45 28.06
C ARG A 441 -17.79 42.75 26.83
N LYS A 442 -17.50 41.74 26.00
CA LYS A 442 -16.56 41.83 24.86
C LYS A 442 -17.26 42.09 23.54
N GLU A 443 -16.70 42.99 22.73
CA GLU A 443 -16.71 42.92 21.26
C GLU A 443 -15.28 43.16 20.75
N LYS A 444 -14.93 42.62 19.56
CA LYS A 444 -13.61 42.81 18.94
C LYS A 444 -13.69 43.92 17.89
N LYS A 445 -12.60 44.69 17.74
CA LYS A 445 -12.43 45.74 16.74
C LYS A 445 -11.07 45.57 16.04
N ASP A 446 -10.98 45.99 14.79
CA ASP A 446 -9.85 45.75 13.90
C ASP A 446 -8.53 46.42 14.33
N VAL A 447 -7.42 45.86 13.84
CA VAL A 447 -6.04 46.37 13.98
C VAL A 447 -5.44 46.47 12.56
N PRO A 448 -4.76 47.58 12.19
CA PRO A 448 -4.44 47.90 10.80
C PRO A 448 -3.24 47.11 10.24
N LYS A 449 -3.18 47.04 8.90
CA LYS A 449 -2.07 46.42 8.15
C LYS A 449 -0.94 47.43 7.85
N PRO A 450 0.32 46.98 7.78
CA PRO A 450 1.43 47.81 7.29
C PRO A 450 1.35 48.04 5.77
N ILE A 451 2.06 49.06 5.29
CA ILE A 451 2.05 49.49 3.89
C ILE A 451 3.05 48.65 3.07
N SER A 452 2.57 48.00 2.00
CA SER A 452 3.41 47.25 1.06
C SER A 452 3.82 48.10 -0.15
N ASN A 453 5.08 48.00 -0.57
CA ASN A 453 5.63 48.81 -1.65
C ASN A 453 5.02 48.53 -3.04
N GLY A 454 4.37 49.55 -3.61
CA GLY A 454 4.76 50.08 -4.91
C GLY A 454 4.40 49.34 -6.21
N LEU A 455 3.70 48.20 -6.16
CA LEU A 455 3.17 47.55 -7.37
C LEU A 455 1.64 47.40 -7.30
N PRO A 456 0.90 47.72 -8.39
CA PRO A 456 -0.54 47.46 -8.45
C PRO A 456 -0.80 45.95 -8.48
N PRO A 457 -1.95 45.47 -7.95
CA PRO A 457 -2.29 44.06 -8.05
C PRO A 457 -2.39 43.64 -9.51
N THR A 458 -1.63 42.61 -9.92
CA THR A 458 -1.88 41.93 -11.18
C THR A 458 -3.32 41.38 -11.16
N PRO A 459 -4.13 41.62 -12.20
CA PRO A 459 -5.51 41.12 -12.23
C PRO A 459 -5.48 39.58 -12.20
N LYS A 460 -6.47 38.96 -11.53
CA LYS A 460 -6.68 37.51 -11.58
C LYS A 460 -7.02 37.09 -13.01
N VAL A 461 -6.01 36.72 -13.79
CA VAL A 461 -6.20 36.16 -15.13
C VAL A 461 -6.68 34.71 -14.98
N HIS A 462 -7.78 34.35 -15.65
CA HIS A 462 -8.10 32.95 -15.91
C HIS A 462 -7.08 32.37 -16.90
N MET A 463 -5.95 31.93 -16.37
CA MET A 463 -4.98 31.10 -17.06
C MET A 463 -5.66 29.74 -17.28
N GLY A 464 -6.03 29.43 -18.52
CA GLY A 464 -6.43 28.08 -18.88
C GLY A 464 -5.16 27.26 -19.13
N ALA A 465 -5.24 25.94 -18.97
CA ALA A 465 -4.06 25.09 -18.99
C ALA A 465 -3.33 25.18 -20.34
N CYS A 466 -2.00 25.19 -20.33
CA CYS A 466 -1.16 25.27 -21.53
C CYS A 466 0.14 24.46 -21.36
N PHE A 467 0.79 24.10 -22.47
CA PHE A 467 1.98 23.24 -22.42
C PHE A 467 3.23 24.03 -22.04
N SER A 468 3.73 23.80 -20.83
CA SER A 468 4.88 24.49 -20.27
C SER A 468 6.12 23.60 -20.27
N LYS A 469 7.22 24.04 -20.92
CA LYS A 469 8.51 23.32 -20.92
C LYS A 469 9.14 23.36 -19.52
N VAL A 470 9.28 22.20 -18.89
CA VAL A 470 9.85 22.02 -17.53
C VAL A 470 11.28 21.52 -17.53
N PHE A 471 11.74 20.86 -18.61
CA PHE A 471 13.13 20.41 -18.74
C PHE A 471 13.65 20.60 -20.17
N ASN A 472 14.91 21.03 -20.30
CA ASN A 472 15.58 21.25 -21.58
C ASN A 472 16.75 20.27 -21.70
N GLY A 473 16.85 19.56 -22.83
CA GLY A 473 17.96 18.65 -23.11
C GLY A 473 18.09 17.46 -22.14
N CYS A 474 16.97 16.81 -21.78
CA CYS A 474 16.97 15.56 -21.01
C CYS A 474 17.70 14.44 -21.79
N PRO A 475 18.75 13.81 -21.22
CA PRO A 475 19.48 12.72 -21.87
C PRO A 475 18.79 11.35 -21.72
N LEU A 476 17.78 11.24 -20.85
CA LEU A 476 17.15 9.98 -20.48
C LEU A 476 16.30 9.40 -21.62
N LYS A 477 16.39 8.08 -21.81
CA LYS A 477 15.45 7.30 -22.61
C LYS A 477 14.23 6.93 -21.75
N ILE A 478 13.41 7.94 -21.47
CA ILE A 478 12.17 7.79 -20.69
C ILE A 478 11.19 6.87 -21.43
N HIS A 479 10.60 5.90 -20.74
CA HIS A 479 9.50 5.08 -21.25
C HIS A 479 8.14 5.68 -20.87
N CYS A 480 7.97 6.01 -19.58
CA CYS A 480 6.71 6.45 -18.99
C CYS A 480 6.91 7.57 -17.94
N ALA A 481 5.82 8.27 -17.60
CA ALA A 481 5.79 9.28 -16.55
C ALA A 481 4.53 9.17 -15.67
N SER A 482 4.68 9.50 -14.40
CA SER A 482 3.61 9.61 -13.40
C SER A 482 3.85 10.85 -12.51
N SER A 483 2.98 11.09 -11.53
CA SER A 483 3.07 12.23 -10.62
C SER A 483 2.68 11.84 -9.19
N TRP A 484 3.41 12.35 -8.21
CA TRP A 484 3.14 12.19 -6.78
C TRP A 484 3.16 13.54 -6.08
N ILE A 485 2.40 13.67 -5.00
CA ILE A 485 2.44 14.81 -4.10
C ILE A 485 2.96 14.29 -2.76
N ASN A 486 4.07 14.82 -2.28
CA ASN A 486 4.62 14.42 -1.00
C ASN A 486 3.62 14.78 0.12
N PRO A 487 3.15 13.83 0.95
CA PRO A 487 2.14 14.11 1.98
C PRO A 487 2.63 15.09 3.05
N ASP A 488 3.95 15.08 3.33
CA ASP A 488 4.58 15.82 4.42
C ASP A 488 4.94 17.25 3.99
N THR A 489 5.58 17.42 2.83
CA THR A 489 6.02 18.74 2.33
C THR A 489 5.02 19.42 1.40
N ARG A 490 4.08 18.66 0.81
CA ARG A 490 3.16 19.07 -0.26
C ARG A 490 3.82 19.47 -1.58
N ASP A 491 5.09 19.12 -1.78
CA ASP A 491 5.77 19.29 -3.06
C ASP A 491 5.21 18.33 -4.13
N GLN A 492 5.03 18.86 -5.35
CA GLN A 492 4.56 18.10 -6.50
C GLN A 492 5.77 17.56 -7.28
N TYR A 493 5.87 16.24 -7.39
CA TYR A 493 6.95 15.56 -8.13
C TYR A 493 6.40 14.89 -9.38
N LEU A 494 7.08 15.10 -10.52
CA LEU A 494 6.99 14.16 -11.65
C LEU A 494 7.95 13.00 -11.41
N ILE A 495 7.51 11.78 -11.73
CA ILE A 495 8.29 10.55 -11.63
C ILE A 495 8.40 9.94 -13.04
N PHE A 496 9.62 9.69 -13.50
CA PHE A 496 9.92 9.20 -14.84
C PHE A 496 10.54 7.80 -14.76
N GLY A 497 9.94 6.82 -15.45
CA GLY A 497 10.53 5.50 -15.62
C GLY A 497 11.29 5.47 -16.94
N ALA A 498 12.60 5.26 -16.88
CA ALA A 498 13.52 5.34 -18.03
C ALA A 498 14.42 4.10 -18.15
N GLU A 499 15.17 4.01 -19.26
CA GLU A 499 16.15 2.94 -19.46
C GLU A 499 17.24 2.93 -18.37
N GLU A 500 17.57 4.12 -17.85
CA GLU A 500 18.66 4.39 -16.92
C GLU A 500 18.23 4.34 -15.44
N GLY A 501 16.92 4.29 -15.15
CA GLY A 501 16.41 4.32 -13.78
C GLY A 501 15.01 4.89 -13.63
N ILE A 502 14.56 5.00 -12.38
CA ILE A 502 13.46 5.87 -11.97
C ILE A 502 14.05 7.20 -11.52
N TYR A 503 13.62 8.30 -12.14
CA TYR A 503 14.05 9.67 -11.86
C TYR A 503 12.88 10.56 -11.43
N THR A 504 13.16 11.62 -10.69
CA THR A 504 12.15 12.61 -10.26
C THR A 504 12.54 14.04 -10.56
N LEU A 505 11.55 14.90 -10.83
CA LEU A 505 11.67 16.35 -10.97
C LEU A 505 10.69 17.03 -10.00
N ASN A 506 11.18 17.91 -9.14
CA ASN A 506 10.33 18.74 -8.28
C ASN A 506 9.74 19.91 -9.10
N LEU A 507 8.41 20.05 -9.11
CA LEU A 507 7.71 21.16 -9.77
C LEU A 507 7.67 22.44 -8.92
N ASN A 508 7.85 22.32 -7.61
CA ASN A 508 7.98 23.47 -6.71
C ASN A 508 9.36 24.14 -6.86
N GLU A 509 10.39 23.35 -7.15
CA GLU A 509 11.79 23.76 -7.26
C GLU A 509 12.30 23.83 -8.72
N LEU A 510 11.43 24.18 -9.68
CA LEU A 510 11.77 24.32 -11.11
C LEU A 510 12.96 25.27 -11.40
N HIS A 511 13.37 26.09 -10.43
CA HIS A 511 14.54 26.97 -10.51
C HIS A 511 15.87 26.26 -10.25
N GLU A 512 15.89 25.09 -9.57
CA GLU A 512 17.08 24.23 -9.50
C GLU A 512 17.34 23.51 -10.83
N THR A 513 16.30 23.35 -11.66
CA THR A 513 16.36 22.82 -13.02
C THR A 513 16.93 21.39 -13.14
N SER A 514 16.86 20.58 -12.10
CA SER A 514 17.50 19.25 -12.04
C SER A 514 16.55 18.09 -11.74
N MET A 515 16.87 16.93 -12.32
CA MET A 515 16.29 15.64 -11.99
C MET A 515 17.21 14.83 -11.09
N GLU A 516 16.64 14.01 -10.20
CA GLU A 516 17.38 13.12 -9.29
C GLU A 516 16.96 11.66 -9.47
N GLN A 517 17.89 10.71 -9.34
CA GLN A 517 17.63 9.28 -9.52
C GLN A 517 17.20 8.62 -8.19
N LEU A 518 15.97 8.10 -8.13
CA LEU A 518 15.48 7.36 -6.95
C LEU A 518 15.82 5.86 -7.00
N PHE A 519 15.84 5.24 -8.18
CA PHE A 519 16.04 3.80 -8.32
C PHE A 519 16.90 3.47 -9.56
N PRO A 520 18.12 2.92 -9.40
CA PRO A 520 19.06 2.70 -10.50
C PRO A 520 18.81 1.37 -11.25
N ARG A 521 17.57 1.11 -11.66
CA ARG A 521 17.21 -0.01 -12.53
C ARG A 521 16.26 0.47 -13.63
N ARG A 522 16.50 -0.02 -14.85
CA ARG A 522 15.62 0.13 -16.02
C ARG A 522 14.17 -0.04 -15.61
N CYS A 523 13.31 0.93 -15.96
CA CYS A 523 11.90 0.97 -15.59
C CYS A 523 11.03 1.27 -16.82
N THR A 524 10.14 0.35 -17.20
CA THR A 524 9.31 0.46 -18.43
C THR A 524 7.88 0.95 -18.18
N TRP A 525 7.38 0.82 -16.96
CA TRP A 525 6.03 1.22 -16.55
C TRP A 525 6.03 1.71 -15.10
N LEU A 526 5.19 2.71 -14.79
CA LEU A 526 5.01 3.30 -13.46
C LEU A 526 3.53 3.52 -13.14
N TYR A 527 3.17 3.38 -11.87
CA TYR A 527 1.87 3.82 -11.33
C TYR A 527 2.00 4.26 -9.86
N VAL A 528 1.21 5.22 -9.39
CA VAL A 528 1.25 5.75 -8.02
C VAL A 528 -0.09 5.58 -7.31
N MET A 529 -0.14 4.76 -6.26
CA MET A 529 -1.30 4.62 -5.37
C MET A 529 -0.93 5.04 -3.94
N ASN A 530 -1.60 6.07 -3.42
CA ASN A 530 -1.24 6.73 -2.16
C ASN A 530 0.28 7.07 -2.11
N ASN A 531 1.05 6.39 -1.25
CA ASN A 531 2.51 6.53 -1.11
C ASN A 531 3.30 5.33 -1.67
N CYS A 532 2.63 4.43 -2.40
CA CYS A 532 3.24 3.30 -3.10
C CYS A 532 3.45 3.67 -4.57
N LEU A 533 4.72 3.67 -5.01
CA LEU A 533 5.07 3.60 -6.43
C LEU A 533 5.13 2.13 -6.83
N LEU A 534 4.40 1.76 -7.87
CA LEU A 534 4.59 0.50 -8.58
C LEU A 534 5.47 0.74 -9.79
N SER A 535 6.35 -0.21 -10.12
CA SER A 535 7.11 -0.19 -11.37
C SER A 535 7.25 -1.57 -12.00
N ILE A 536 7.39 -1.63 -13.33
CA ILE A 536 8.00 -2.80 -13.99
C ILE A 536 9.49 -2.47 -14.17
N SER A 537 10.36 -3.17 -13.46
CA SER A 537 11.79 -2.84 -13.37
C SER A 537 12.75 -4.05 -13.45
N GLY A 538 14.03 -3.76 -13.72
CA GLY A 538 15.13 -4.75 -13.73
C GLY A 538 15.27 -5.52 -15.05
N LYS A 539 16.31 -6.37 -15.16
CA LYS A 539 16.55 -7.18 -16.37
C LYS A 539 15.41 -8.16 -16.64
N ALA A 540 14.91 -8.80 -15.57
CA ALA A 540 13.81 -9.75 -15.61
C ALA A 540 12.43 -9.09 -15.82
N SER A 541 12.33 -7.76 -15.96
CA SER A 541 11.07 -7.00 -16.09
C SER A 541 10.02 -7.43 -15.06
N GLN A 542 10.36 -7.33 -13.78
CA GLN A 542 9.51 -7.78 -12.67
C GLN A 542 8.71 -6.61 -12.10
N LEU A 543 7.52 -6.86 -11.53
CA LEU A 543 6.83 -5.83 -10.76
C LEU A 543 7.56 -5.57 -9.42
N TYR A 544 7.74 -4.29 -9.10
CA TYR A 544 8.23 -3.81 -7.81
C TYR A 544 7.18 -2.91 -7.14
N SER A 545 7.17 -2.94 -5.82
CA SER A 545 6.47 -1.98 -4.96
C SER A 545 7.51 -1.17 -4.19
N HIS A 546 7.43 0.16 -4.25
CA HIS A 546 8.34 1.08 -3.58
C HIS A 546 7.58 2.03 -2.65
N ASN A 547 8.07 2.20 -1.43
CA ASN A 547 7.62 3.22 -0.49
C ASN A 547 8.23 4.58 -0.90
N LEU A 548 7.40 5.52 -1.36
CA LEU A 548 7.88 6.81 -1.89
C LEU A 548 8.58 7.67 -0.83
N PRO A 549 7.98 7.98 0.34
CA PRO A 549 8.68 8.67 1.43
C PRO A 549 10.04 8.03 1.76
N GLY A 550 10.09 6.70 1.86
CA GLY A 550 11.34 5.95 2.10
C GLY A 550 12.39 6.07 0.98
N LEU A 551 11.97 6.14 -0.30
CA LEU A 551 12.89 6.36 -1.42
C LEU A 551 13.50 7.75 -1.36
N PHE A 552 12.69 8.79 -1.07
CA PHE A 552 13.17 10.15 -0.93
C PHE A 552 14.10 10.31 0.29
N ASP A 553 13.80 9.67 1.43
CA ASP A 553 14.72 9.66 2.57
C ASP A 553 16.03 8.94 2.28
N TYR A 554 15.98 7.80 1.58
CA TYR A 554 17.19 7.07 1.17
C TYR A 554 18.07 7.90 0.22
N ALA A 555 17.48 8.54 -0.78
CA ALA A 555 18.19 9.44 -1.69
C ALA A 555 18.84 10.62 -0.93
N ARG A 556 18.09 11.28 -0.05
CA ARG A 556 18.60 12.38 0.81
C ARG A 556 19.70 11.94 1.78
N GLN A 557 19.74 10.68 2.19
CA GLN A 557 20.83 10.13 3.00
C GLN A 557 22.09 9.87 2.16
N MET A 558 21.94 9.30 0.97
CA MET A 558 23.05 9.05 0.05
C MET A 558 23.74 10.35 -0.40
N GLN A 559 22.98 11.43 -0.62
CA GLN A 559 23.51 12.75 -0.95
C GLN A 559 24.35 13.40 0.17
N LYS A 560 24.23 12.94 1.42
CA LYS A 560 24.98 13.47 2.58
C LYS A 560 26.31 12.76 2.84
N LEU A 561 26.64 11.72 2.09
CA LEU A 561 27.92 11.01 2.24
C LEU A 561 29.05 11.82 1.57
N PRO A 562 30.16 12.15 2.29
CA PRO A 562 31.20 13.06 1.81
C PRO A 562 32.11 12.48 0.71
N VAL A 563 31.81 11.28 0.19
CA VAL A 563 32.46 10.66 -0.96
C VAL A 563 31.36 10.05 -1.84
N ALA A 564 31.41 10.31 -3.14
CA ALA A 564 30.53 9.68 -4.13
C ALA A 564 30.91 8.18 -4.32
N ILE A 565 30.59 7.36 -3.32
CA ILE A 565 30.71 5.90 -3.41
C ILE A 565 29.66 5.41 -4.41
N PRO A 566 30.04 4.71 -5.50
CA PRO A 566 29.06 4.14 -6.43
C PRO A 566 28.10 3.21 -5.69
N ALA A 567 26.80 3.29 -6.00
CA ALA A 567 25.75 2.56 -5.28
C ALA A 567 25.96 1.03 -5.23
N HIS A 568 26.76 0.46 -6.13
CA HIS A 568 27.17 -0.95 -6.13
C HIS A 568 28.28 -1.32 -5.12
N LYS A 569 28.73 -0.40 -4.25
CA LYS A 569 29.82 -0.64 -3.26
C LYS A 569 29.45 -0.38 -1.81
N LEU A 570 28.24 0.08 -1.52
CA LEU A 570 27.71 0.11 -0.15
C LEU A 570 26.88 -1.16 0.08
N PRO A 571 27.19 -1.99 1.09
CA PRO A 571 26.33 -3.12 1.44
C PRO A 571 25.00 -2.62 2.03
N ASP A 572 23.91 -3.37 1.83
CA ASP A 572 22.59 -3.13 2.46
C ASP A 572 22.57 -3.22 4.01
N ARG A 573 23.73 -3.24 4.66
CA ARG A 573 23.92 -3.44 6.11
C ARG A 573 23.70 -2.18 6.96
N ILE A 574 23.53 -1.01 6.35
CA ILE A 574 23.41 0.27 7.07
C ILE A 574 21.95 0.57 7.48
N LEU A 575 20.95 -0.09 6.89
CA LEU A 575 19.54 0.00 7.29
C LEU A 575 18.97 -1.36 7.73
N PRO A 576 18.22 -1.43 8.84
CA PRO A 576 17.53 -2.66 9.23
C PRO A 576 16.49 -3.09 8.19
N ARG A 577 16.47 -4.38 7.84
CA ARG A 577 15.51 -4.99 6.88
C ARG A 577 14.02 -4.80 7.21
N LYS A 578 13.68 -4.29 8.41
CA LYS A 578 12.32 -3.83 8.76
C LYS A 578 11.83 -2.63 7.94
N PHE A 579 12.70 -1.97 7.17
CA PHE A 579 12.37 -0.89 6.26
C PHE A 579 12.88 -1.17 4.82
N SER A 580 12.49 -2.29 4.22
CA SER A 580 12.78 -2.57 2.80
C SER A 580 12.00 -1.61 1.90
N VAL A 581 12.61 -0.47 1.58
CA VAL A 581 12.00 0.64 0.83
C VAL A 581 11.46 0.21 -0.55
N SER A 582 12.08 -0.80 -1.18
CA SER A 582 11.64 -1.42 -2.43
C SER A 582 11.54 -2.92 -2.27
N ALA A 583 10.49 -3.54 -2.80
CA ALA A 583 10.25 -4.99 -2.77
C ALA A 583 9.87 -5.53 -4.16
N LYS A 584 10.49 -6.64 -4.56
CA LYS A 584 10.07 -7.45 -5.74
C LYS A 584 8.71 -8.10 -5.42
N ILE A 585 7.69 -7.97 -6.27
CA ILE A 585 6.43 -8.70 -6.11
C ILE A 585 6.64 -10.16 -6.58
N PRO A 586 6.37 -11.19 -5.75
CA PRO A 586 6.57 -12.59 -6.12
C PRO A 586 5.85 -12.99 -7.41
N GLU A 587 6.38 -14.00 -8.11
CA GLU A 587 5.78 -14.61 -9.32
C GLU A 587 5.58 -13.70 -10.55
N THR A 588 5.89 -12.40 -10.46
CA THR A 588 5.70 -11.41 -11.55
C THR A 588 6.89 -11.22 -12.50
N LYS A 589 7.79 -12.20 -12.63
CA LYS A 589 8.91 -12.12 -13.60
C LYS A 589 8.38 -12.12 -15.04
N TRP A 590 9.10 -11.43 -15.94
CA TRP A 590 8.74 -11.26 -17.35
C TRP A 590 7.39 -10.54 -17.58
N CYS A 591 7.07 -9.58 -16.70
CA CYS A 591 5.92 -8.71 -16.84
C CYS A 591 6.14 -7.71 -17.98
N GLN A 592 5.29 -7.77 -19.00
CA GLN A 592 5.37 -6.97 -20.22
C GLN A 592 4.60 -5.64 -20.10
N LYS A 593 3.42 -5.68 -19.47
CA LYS A 593 2.49 -4.56 -19.30
C LYS A 593 1.70 -4.71 -18.00
N CYS A 594 1.26 -3.58 -17.45
CA CYS A 594 0.31 -3.52 -16.36
C CYS A 594 -0.77 -2.46 -16.60
N CYS A 595 -1.94 -2.67 -16.01
CA CYS A 595 -3.02 -1.70 -15.92
C CYS A 595 -3.64 -1.73 -14.52
N VAL A 596 -4.25 -0.62 -14.10
CA VAL A 596 -4.86 -0.46 -12.77
C VAL A 596 -6.26 0.14 -12.93
N VAL A 597 -7.24 -0.37 -12.17
CA VAL A 597 -8.64 0.05 -12.29
C VAL A 597 -9.34 0.03 -10.94
N ARG A 598 -10.28 0.97 -10.71
CA ARG A 598 -11.23 0.93 -9.59
C ARG A 598 -12.58 0.44 -10.12
N ASN A 599 -13.20 -0.49 -9.40
CA ASN A 599 -14.56 -0.91 -9.68
C ASN A 599 -15.55 0.13 -9.09
N PRO A 600 -16.30 0.90 -9.91
CA PRO A 600 -17.17 1.97 -9.41
C PRO A 600 -18.46 1.46 -8.76
N TYR A 601 -18.69 0.14 -8.74
CA TYR A 601 -19.84 -0.50 -8.08
C TYR A 601 -19.50 -1.00 -6.68
N THR A 602 -18.21 -1.22 -6.37
CA THR A 602 -17.77 -1.88 -5.13
C THR A 602 -16.58 -1.19 -4.42
N GLY A 603 -15.94 -0.21 -5.06
CA GLY A 603 -14.79 0.52 -4.50
C GLY A 603 -13.44 -0.22 -4.60
N HIS A 604 -13.44 -1.55 -4.78
CA HIS A 604 -12.21 -2.35 -4.91
C HIS A 604 -11.31 -1.85 -6.06
N LYS A 605 -10.00 -1.83 -5.81
CA LYS A 605 -8.97 -1.34 -6.74
C LYS A 605 -8.09 -2.54 -7.14
N TYR A 606 -7.98 -2.79 -8.44
CA TYR A 606 -7.26 -3.94 -8.99
C TYR A 606 -6.05 -3.51 -9.81
N LEU A 607 -4.96 -4.24 -9.69
CA LEU A 607 -3.78 -4.20 -10.56
C LEU A 607 -3.74 -5.51 -11.35
N CYS A 608 -3.65 -5.43 -12.68
CA CYS A 608 -3.42 -6.60 -13.52
C CYS A 608 -2.04 -6.49 -14.20
N GLY A 609 -1.30 -7.59 -14.24
CA GLY A 609 0.00 -7.70 -14.92
C GLY A 609 -0.01 -8.79 -15.98
N ALA A 610 0.55 -8.50 -17.14
CA ALA A 610 0.73 -9.40 -18.27
C ALA A 610 2.12 -10.05 -18.22
N LEU A 611 2.23 -11.33 -17.90
CA LEU A 611 3.51 -12.04 -17.89
C LEU A 611 3.84 -12.61 -19.29
N GLN A 612 4.69 -13.63 -19.41
CA GLN A 612 4.98 -14.26 -20.70
C GLN A 612 3.91 -15.28 -21.12
N THR A 613 3.31 -16.00 -20.16
CA THR A 613 2.39 -17.13 -20.40
C THR A 613 1.15 -17.11 -19.49
N SER A 614 0.92 -16.01 -18.78
CA SER A 614 -0.16 -15.86 -17.80
C SER A 614 -0.47 -14.39 -17.54
N ILE A 615 -1.59 -14.14 -16.88
CA ILE A 615 -1.91 -12.86 -16.24
C ILE A 615 -2.01 -13.02 -14.74
N VAL A 616 -1.56 -12.02 -13.99
CA VAL A 616 -1.75 -11.90 -12.54
C VAL A 616 -2.76 -10.79 -12.24
N LEU A 617 -3.66 -11.05 -11.29
CA LEU A 617 -4.64 -10.08 -10.79
C LEU A 617 -4.45 -9.90 -9.29
N LEU A 618 -4.23 -8.65 -8.86
CA LEU A 618 -3.95 -8.26 -7.49
C LEU A 618 -4.97 -7.23 -7.00
N GLU A 619 -5.36 -7.28 -5.72
CA GLU A 619 -6.24 -6.29 -5.08
C GLU A 619 -5.47 -5.35 -4.16
N TRP A 620 -5.86 -4.08 -4.11
CA TRP A 620 -5.36 -3.13 -3.12
C TRP A 620 -5.99 -3.39 -1.75
N VAL A 621 -5.18 -3.86 -0.80
CA VAL A 621 -5.60 -4.07 0.59
C VAL A 621 -5.29 -2.81 1.39
N GLU A 622 -6.27 -1.92 1.53
CA GLU A 622 -6.10 -0.59 2.15
C GLU A 622 -5.46 -0.64 3.56
N PRO A 623 -5.82 -1.56 4.48
CA PRO A 623 -5.14 -1.68 5.79
C PRO A 623 -3.65 -2.04 5.72
N MET A 624 -3.18 -2.60 4.60
CA MET A 624 -1.78 -2.99 4.38
C MET A 624 -1.04 -2.05 3.42
N GLN A 625 -1.72 -1.08 2.79
CA GLN A 625 -1.18 -0.15 1.78
C GLN A 625 -0.37 -0.86 0.66
N LYS A 626 -0.83 -2.02 0.20
CA LYS A 626 -0.18 -2.81 -0.86
C LYS A 626 -1.17 -3.59 -1.72
N PHE A 627 -0.72 -3.95 -2.92
CA PHE A 627 -1.40 -4.93 -3.76
C PHE A 627 -1.09 -6.37 -3.31
N MET A 628 -2.12 -7.21 -3.21
CA MET A 628 -2.04 -8.64 -2.83
C MET A 628 -2.59 -9.51 -3.96
N LEU A 629 -1.89 -10.60 -4.29
CA LEU A 629 -2.29 -11.52 -5.37
C LEU A 629 -3.62 -12.23 -5.04
N ILE A 630 -4.59 -12.12 -5.94
CA ILE A 630 -5.88 -12.83 -5.86
C ILE A 630 -5.86 -14.06 -6.77
N LYS A 631 -5.40 -13.89 -8.02
CA LYS A 631 -5.44 -14.92 -9.07
C LYS A 631 -4.22 -14.85 -9.97
N HIS A 632 -3.66 -16.02 -10.27
CA HIS A 632 -2.79 -16.27 -11.42
C HIS A 632 -3.60 -17.07 -12.45
N ILE A 633 -3.60 -16.65 -13.71
CA ILE A 633 -4.42 -17.25 -14.78
C ILE A 633 -3.51 -17.52 -15.97
N ASP A 634 -3.30 -18.80 -16.28
CA ASP A 634 -2.50 -19.21 -17.44
C ASP A 634 -3.21 -18.81 -18.74
N PHE A 635 -2.49 -18.08 -19.59
CA PHE A 635 -3.05 -17.44 -20.77
C PHE A 635 -1.94 -17.21 -21.82
N PRO A 636 -2.09 -17.71 -23.07
CA PRO A 636 -1.14 -17.44 -24.13
C PRO A 636 -1.22 -15.96 -24.56
N ILE A 637 -0.31 -15.15 -24.02
CA ILE A 637 -0.23 -13.70 -24.27
C ILE A 637 0.02 -13.44 -25.77
N PRO A 638 -0.82 -12.64 -26.45
CA PRO A 638 -0.58 -12.24 -27.84
C PRO A 638 0.80 -11.60 -28.01
N CYS A 639 1.57 -12.04 -29.01
CA CYS A 639 2.90 -11.51 -29.30
C CYS A 639 2.90 -10.82 -30.67
N PRO A 640 3.14 -9.49 -30.76
CA PRO A 640 3.35 -8.54 -29.66
C PRO A 640 2.05 -8.15 -28.94
N LEU A 641 2.12 -7.93 -27.62
CA LEU A 641 0.97 -7.53 -26.81
C LEU A 641 0.61 -6.06 -27.04
N ARG A 642 -0.20 -5.78 -28.07
CA ARG A 642 -0.56 -4.40 -28.46
C ARG A 642 -1.43 -3.71 -27.40
N MET A 643 -2.43 -4.40 -26.86
CA MET A 643 -3.40 -3.88 -25.90
C MET A 643 -3.34 -4.66 -24.58
N PHE A 644 -3.53 -3.97 -23.44
CA PHE A 644 -3.69 -4.63 -22.15
C PHE A 644 -4.44 -3.73 -21.16
N GLU A 645 -5.77 -3.77 -21.19
CA GLU A 645 -6.65 -2.85 -20.45
C GLU A 645 -7.70 -3.62 -19.65
N MET A 646 -8.13 -3.10 -18.49
CA MET A 646 -9.23 -3.68 -17.71
C MET A 646 -10.56 -2.98 -18.00
N LEU A 647 -11.61 -3.78 -18.24
CA LEU A 647 -12.99 -3.34 -18.43
C LEU A 647 -13.83 -3.80 -17.24
N VAL A 648 -14.39 -2.85 -16.48
CA VAL A 648 -15.29 -3.17 -15.36
C VAL A 648 -16.71 -3.37 -15.87
N VAL A 649 -17.32 -4.49 -15.47
CA VAL A 649 -18.67 -4.90 -15.83
C VAL A 649 -19.51 -5.04 -14.55
N PRO A 650 -20.71 -4.42 -14.44
CA PRO A 650 -21.49 -4.37 -13.20
C PRO A 650 -21.82 -5.72 -12.55
N GLU A 651 -21.96 -6.77 -13.36
CA GLU A 651 -22.39 -8.10 -12.92
C GLU A 651 -21.21 -9.08 -12.74
N GLN A 652 -19.96 -8.59 -12.70
CA GLN A 652 -18.75 -9.40 -12.52
C GLN A 652 -18.00 -8.98 -11.25
N GLU A 653 -17.46 -9.97 -10.54
CA GLU A 653 -16.66 -9.80 -9.32
C GLU A 653 -15.32 -9.10 -9.66
N TYR A 654 -14.68 -9.58 -10.73
CA TYR A 654 -13.41 -9.07 -11.26
C TYR A 654 -13.58 -8.40 -12.63
N PRO A 655 -12.80 -7.35 -12.95
CA PRO A 655 -12.75 -6.76 -14.29
C PRO A 655 -12.36 -7.79 -15.37
N LEU A 656 -12.89 -7.62 -16.59
CA LEU A 656 -12.45 -8.37 -17.77
C LEU A 656 -11.15 -7.77 -18.30
N VAL A 657 -10.19 -8.61 -18.71
CA VAL A 657 -8.87 -8.16 -19.17
C VAL A 657 -8.83 -8.19 -20.69
N CYS A 658 -8.94 -7.01 -21.31
CA CYS A 658 -8.98 -6.80 -22.75
C CYS A 658 -7.56 -6.80 -23.34
N VAL A 659 -7.25 -7.81 -24.14
CA VAL A 659 -5.93 -8.05 -24.76
C VAL A 659 -5.88 -7.74 -26.26
N GLY A 660 -7.05 -7.48 -26.86
CA GLY A 660 -7.20 -7.14 -28.27
C GLY A 660 -8.61 -6.65 -28.58
N VAL A 661 -8.78 -6.13 -29.79
CA VAL A 661 -10.10 -5.81 -30.36
C VAL A 661 -10.12 -6.25 -31.82
N SER A 662 -11.19 -6.94 -32.21
CA SER A 662 -11.51 -7.32 -33.58
C SER A 662 -12.74 -6.59 -34.09
N ARG A 663 -13.01 -6.67 -35.39
CA ARG A 663 -14.25 -6.18 -35.99
C ARG A 663 -15.45 -6.95 -35.42
N GLY A 664 -16.55 -6.24 -35.12
CA GLY A 664 -17.78 -6.87 -34.64
C GLY A 664 -18.40 -7.87 -35.63
N ARG A 665 -19.12 -8.87 -35.11
CA ARG A 665 -19.76 -9.92 -35.94
C ARG A 665 -21.11 -9.49 -36.52
N ASP A 666 -21.85 -8.62 -35.82
CA ASP A 666 -23.19 -8.14 -36.20
C ASP A 666 -23.16 -6.71 -36.76
N PHE A 667 -24.12 -6.35 -37.62
CA PHE A 667 -24.28 -4.96 -38.12
C PHE A 667 -24.39 -3.89 -37.03
N ASN A 668 -24.92 -4.24 -35.84
CA ASN A 668 -25.07 -3.33 -34.71
C ASN A 668 -23.84 -3.29 -33.78
N GLN A 669 -22.86 -4.17 -33.97
CA GLN A 669 -21.61 -4.23 -33.20
C GLN A 669 -20.46 -3.76 -34.09
N VAL A 670 -19.84 -2.61 -33.79
CA VAL A 670 -18.73 -2.10 -34.60
C VAL A 670 -17.39 -2.74 -34.22
N VAL A 671 -17.23 -3.10 -32.94
CA VAL A 671 -16.01 -3.70 -32.38
C VAL A 671 -16.35 -4.88 -31.47
N ARG A 672 -15.46 -5.86 -31.37
CA ARG A 672 -15.52 -6.96 -30.42
C ARG A 672 -14.30 -6.89 -29.52
N PHE A 673 -14.51 -6.78 -28.21
CA PHE A 673 -13.43 -6.86 -27.23
C PHE A 673 -12.96 -8.32 -27.08
N GLU A 674 -11.65 -8.53 -27.13
CA GLU A 674 -11.03 -9.83 -26.95
C GLU A 674 -10.52 -9.90 -25.52
N THR A 675 -11.32 -10.51 -24.64
CA THR A 675 -11.16 -10.45 -23.19
C THR A 675 -10.86 -11.82 -22.57
N VAL A 676 -9.86 -11.87 -21.69
CA VAL A 676 -9.73 -12.92 -20.69
C VAL A 676 -10.73 -12.64 -19.56
N ASN A 677 -11.42 -13.66 -19.06
CA ASN A 677 -12.39 -13.52 -17.96
C ASN A 677 -11.88 -14.16 -16.65
N PRO A 678 -11.44 -13.36 -15.65
CA PRO A 678 -11.02 -13.85 -14.34
C PRO A 678 -12.14 -14.46 -13.47
N ASN A 679 -13.41 -14.33 -13.88
CA ASN A 679 -14.58 -14.83 -13.15
C ASN A 679 -14.93 -16.29 -13.48
N SER A 680 -14.39 -16.86 -14.56
CA SER A 680 -14.61 -18.25 -14.97
C SER A 680 -13.34 -19.11 -14.82
N THR A 681 -13.52 -20.41 -14.61
CA THR A 681 -12.46 -21.42 -14.54
C THR A 681 -12.07 -22.00 -15.91
N SER A 682 -12.80 -21.67 -16.96
CA SER A 682 -12.55 -22.07 -18.35
C SER A 682 -12.76 -20.86 -19.28
N SER A 683 -11.68 -20.11 -19.52
CA SER A 683 -11.77 -18.69 -19.91
C SER A 683 -10.94 -18.28 -21.13
N TRP A 684 -10.42 -19.23 -21.91
CA TRP A 684 -9.74 -18.96 -23.18
C TRP A 684 -10.52 -19.56 -24.37
N PHE A 685 -11.54 -18.85 -24.85
CA PHE A 685 -12.24 -19.18 -26.09
C PHE A 685 -12.07 -18.05 -27.12
N THR A 686 -10.94 -18.10 -27.83
CA THR A 686 -10.64 -17.20 -28.95
C THR A 686 -10.71 -17.96 -30.27
N GLU A 687 -11.92 -18.05 -30.83
CA GLU A 687 -12.11 -18.21 -32.28
C GLU A 687 -11.51 -16.98 -32.98
N SER A 688 -10.23 -17.07 -33.38
CA SER A 688 -9.44 -15.94 -33.89
C SER A 688 -8.93 -16.14 -35.33
N ASP A 689 -9.80 -16.67 -36.20
CA ASP A 689 -9.63 -16.57 -37.66
C ASP A 689 -9.97 -15.16 -38.21
N ALA A 690 -10.46 -14.26 -37.35
CA ALA A 690 -10.73 -12.87 -37.71
C ALA A 690 -9.45 -12.01 -37.60
N PRO A 691 -9.07 -11.21 -38.62
CA PRO A 691 -7.91 -10.33 -38.53
C PRO A 691 -8.14 -9.25 -37.46
N GLN A 692 -7.17 -9.07 -36.56
CA GLN A 692 -7.20 -8.01 -35.55
C GLN A 692 -7.14 -6.63 -36.22
N THR A 693 -7.96 -5.69 -35.73
CA THR A 693 -7.89 -4.29 -36.15
C THR A 693 -6.69 -3.59 -35.50
N ASN A 694 -6.09 -2.61 -36.18
CA ASN A 694 -5.02 -1.78 -35.62
C ASN A 694 -5.59 -0.81 -34.55
N VAL A 695 -5.78 -1.34 -33.35
CA VAL A 695 -6.30 -0.58 -32.22
C VAL A 695 -5.11 0.00 -31.45
N THR A 696 -5.08 1.33 -31.30
CA THR A 696 -3.95 2.04 -30.68
C THR A 696 -4.22 2.37 -29.21
N HIS A 697 -5.49 2.55 -28.82
CA HIS A 697 -5.87 2.74 -27.42
C HIS A 697 -7.33 2.29 -27.16
N VAL A 698 -7.60 1.83 -25.93
CA VAL A 698 -8.94 1.56 -25.41
C VAL A 698 -9.01 2.13 -24.00
N THR A 699 -10.07 2.86 -23.67
CA THR A 699 -10.30 3.32 -22.29
C THR A 699 -11.79 3.34 -21.96
N GLN A 700 -12.15 2.76 -20.82
CA GLN A 700 -13.45 2.99 -20.20
C GLN A 700 -13.44 4.40 -19.57
N LEU A 701 -14.48 5.19 -19.84
CA LEU A 701 -14.66 6.56 -19.32
C LEU A 701 -15.72 6.57 -18.21
N GLU A 702 -16.84 5.91 -18.49
CA GLU A 702 -18.00 5.73 -17.61
C GLU A 702 -18.35 4.24 -17.50
N ARG A 703 -19.20 3.87 -16.53
CA ARG A 703 -19.80 2.53 -16.33
C ARG A 703 -20.07 1.71 -17.61
N ASP A 704 -20.63 2.35 -18.64
CA ASP A 704 -20.94 1.70 -19.94
C ASP A 704 -20.40 2.51 -21.13
N THR A 705 -19.37 3.33 -20.97
CA THR A 705 -18.86 4.17 -22.09
C THR A 705 -17.38 3.91 -22.28
N ILE A 706 -17.05 3.19 -23.36
CA ILE A 706 -15.68 2.89 -23.78
C ILE A 706 -15.36 3.72 -25.02
N LEU A 707 -14.19 4.35 -25.01
CA LEU A 707 -13.56 4.97 -26.18
C LEU A 707 -12.57 3.97 -26.77
N VAL A 708 -12.71 3.66 -28.06
CA VAL A 708 -11.82 2.79 -28.83
C VAL A 708 -11.19 3.58 -29.98
N CYS A 709 -9.85 3.60 -30.03
CA CYS A 709 -9.06 4.31 -31.03
C CYS A 709 -8.52 3.33 -32.09
N LEU A 710 -8.90 3.52 -33.35
CA LEU A 710 -8.64 2.63 -34.49
C LEU A 710 -7.98 3.43 -35.63
N ASP A 711 -6.69 3.20 -35.90
CA ASP A 711 -5.86 3.92 -36.88
C ASP A 711 -6.00 5.47 -36.85
N CYS A 712 -6.97 6.04 -37.57
CA CYS A 712 -7.26 7.48 -37.69
C CYS A 712 -8.64 7.89 -37.17
N CYS A 713 -9.38 7.01 -36.48
CA CYS A 713 -10.70 7.29 -35.94
C CYS A 713 -10.86 6.87 -34.48
N ILE A 714 -11.75 7.54 -33.77
CA ILE A 714 -12.15 7.24 -32.40
C ILE A 714 -13.64 6.89 -32.41
N LYS A 715 -14.02 5.73 -31.87
CA LYS A 715 -15.41 5.28 -31.76
C LYS A 715 -15.80 5.20 -30.28
N ILE A 716 -16.95 5.78 -29.94
CA ILE A 716 -17.54 5.70 -28.60
C ILE A 716 -18.57 4.58 -28.60
N VAL A 717 -18.33 3.56 -27.79
CA VAL A 717 -19.10 2.32 -27.75
C VAL A 717 -19.51 1.93 -26.33
N ASN A 718 -20.46 1.01 -26.24
CA ASN A 718 -20.90 0.40 -24.98
C ASN A 718 -20.08 -0.86 -24.63
N LEU A 719 -20.34 -1.50 -23.48
CA LEU A 719 -19.61 -2.71 -23.06
C LEU A 719 -19.71 -3.87 -24.07
N GLN A 720 -20.72 -3.91 -24.94
CA GLN A 720 -20.87 -4.93 -26.00
C GLN A 720 -20.32 -4.48 -27.36
N GLY A 721 -19.61 -3.34 -27.44
CA GLY A 721 -18.97 -2.84 -28.65
C GLY A 721 -19.93 -2.24 -29.69
N ARG A 722 -21.11 -1.81 -29.26
CA ARG A 722 -22.10 -1.09 -30.08
C ARG A 722 -21.94 0.42 -29.93
N LEU A 723 -22.08 1.19 -31.01
CA LEU A 723 -21.93 2.65 -30.99
C LEU A 723 -22.93 3.31 -30.02
N LYS A 724 -22.45 4.22 -29.17
CA LYS A 724 -23.29 5.07 -28.32
C LYS A 724 -23.50 6.43 -28.99
N SER A 725 -24.53 6.54 -29.82
CA SER A 725 -25.00 7.83 -30.32
C SER A 725 -25.91 8.51 -29.28
N SER A 726 -25.63 9.79 -28.99
CA SER A 726 -26.40 10.57 -28.01
C SER A 726 -26.42 12.04 -28.41
N ARG A 727 -27.44 12.79 -27.98
CA ARG A 727 -27.45 14.26 -28.16
C ARG A 727 -26.31 14.99 -27.40
N LYS A 728 -25.57 14.27 -26.55
CA LYS A 728 -24.39 14.77 -25.83
C LYS A 728 -23.05 14.37 -26.47
N LEU A 729 -23.00 13.28 -27.23
CA LEU A 729 -21.75 12.62 -27.68
C LEU A 729 -21.89 12.12 -29.13
N SER A 730 -20.95 12.53 -29.98
CA SER A 730 -20.71 11.92 -31.29
C SER A 730 -20.20 10.49 -31.08
N SER A 731 -20.83 9.54 -31.77
CA SER A 731 -20.42 8.13 -31.70
C SER A 731 -19.09 7.85 -32.41
N GLU A 732 -18.64 8.77 -33.28
CA GLU A 732 -17.39 8.65 -34.04
C GLU A 732 -16.74 10.02 -34.26
N LEU A 733 -15.40 10.06 -34.17
CA LEU A 733 -14.55 11.20 -34.47
C LEU A 733 -13.46 10.74 -35.45
N THR A 734 -13.14 11.55 -36.46
CA THR A 734 -12.29 11.15 -37.59
C THR A 734 -11.20 12.17 -37.83
N PHE A 735 -9.96 11.70 -37.94
CA PHE A 735 -8.75 12.52 -38.12
C PHE A 735 -8.12 12.20 -39.48
N ASP A 736 -7.37 13.16 -40.02
CA ASP A 736 -6.65 13.08 -41.30
C ASP A 736 -5.23 12.49 -41.15
N PHE A 737 -4.88 12.06 -39.93
CA PHE A 737 -3.60 11.46 -39.56
C PHE A 737 -3.79 10.17 -38.74
N GLN A 738 -2.75 9.34 -38.67
CA GLN A 738 -2.72 8.16 -37.79
C GLN A 738 -2.46 8.59 -36.34
N ILE A 739 -3.29 8.09 -35.41
CA ILE A 739 -3.27 8.47 -34.00
C ILE A 739 -2.32 7.54 -33.23
N GLU A 740 -1.27 8.11 -32.64
CA GLU A 740 -0.28 7.36 -31.84
C GLU A 740 -0.69 7.25 -30.36
N SER A 741 -1.33 8.28 -29.81
CA SER A 741 -1.86 8.27 -28.44
C SER A 741 -2.96 9.32 -28.27
N ILE A 742 -3.75 9.23 -27.19
CA ILE A 742 -4.83 10.16 -26.90
C ILE A 742 -4.83 10.63 -25.44
N VAL A 743 -5.43 11.79 -25.20
CA VAL A 743 -5.81 12.27 -23.86
C VAL A 743 -7.25 12.75 -23.92
N CYS A 744 -8.10 12.24 -23.03
CA CYS A 744 -9.48 12.71 -22.90
C CYS A 744 -9.53 13.94 -22.00
N LEU A 745 -10.25 14.98 -22.42
CA LEU A 745 -10.61 16.16 -21.64
C LEU A 745 -12.13 16.16 -21.41
N GLN A 746 -12.68 17.10 -20.62
CA GLN A 746 -14.11 17.07 -20.24
C GLN A 746 -15.11 17.08 -21.42
N ASP A 747 -14.99 18.00 -22.38
CA ASP A 747 -15.88 18.11 -23.56
C ASP A 747 -15.15 17.76 -24.90
N SER A 748 -13.90 17.30 -24.85
CA SER A 748 -13.05 17.05 -26.04
C SER A 748 -12.01 15.93 -25.85
N VAL A 749 -11.44 15.43 -26.94
CA VAL A 749 -10.28 14.52 -26.92
C VAL A 749 -9.12 15.11 -27.71
N LEU A 750 -7.92 15.07 -27.14
CA LEU A 750 -6.67 15.37 -27.83
C LEU A 750 -6.12 14.09 -28.46
N ALA A 751 -6.00 14.06 -29.79
CA ALA A 751 -5.31 13.00 -30.52
C ALA A 751 -3.90 13.47 -30.89
N PHE A 752 -2.88 12.69 -30.51
CA PHE A 752 -1.47 12.95 -30.77
C PHE A 752 -0.97 12.11 -31.93
N TRP A 753 -0.12 12.70 -32.77
CA TRP A 753 0.65 12.02 -33.81
C TRP A 753 2.10 12.52 -33.78
N LYS A 754 2.99 11.83 -34.51
CA LYS A 754 4.43 12.12 -34.61
C LYS A 754 4.82 13.61 -34.56
N HIS A 755 4.09 14.49 -35.24
CA HIS A 755 4.46 15.91 -35.44
C HIS A 755 3.49 16.91 -34.79
N GLY A 756 2.57 16.47 -33.92
CA GLY A 756 1.59 17.38 -33.34
C GLY A 756 0.46 16.74 -32.53
N MET A 757 -0.57 17.54 -32.27
CA MET A 757 -1.82 17.09 -31.67
C MET A 757 -3.02 17.94 -32.13
N GLN A 758 -4.19 17.32 -32.23
CA GLN A 758 -5.45 17.96 -32.61
C GLN A 758 -6.52 17.59 -31.56
N GLY A 759 -7.11 18.61 -30.94
CA GLY A 759 -8.29 18.47 -30.10
C GLY A 759 -9.56 18.44 -30.94
N ARG A 760 -10.50 17.56 -30.61
CA ARG A 760 -11.85 17.55 -31.19
C ARG A 760 -12.91 17.48 -30.10
N SER A 761 -13.98 18.26 -30.23
CA SER A 761 -15.11 18.19 -29.30
C SER A 761 -15.84 16.86 -29.44
N PHE A 762 -16.13 16.21 -28.30
CA PHE A 762 -17.00 15.04 -28.27
C PHE A 762 -18.43 15.35 -28.76
N ARG A 763 -18.87 16.62 -28.72
CA ARG A 763 -20.25 16.99 -29.05
C ARG A 763 -20.46 17.34 -30.52
N SER A 764 -19.54 18.10 -31.12
CA SER A 764 -19.68 18.60 -32.50
C SER A 764 -18.74 17.96 -33.51
N ASN A 765 -17.72 17.20 -33.08
CA ASN A 765 -16.61 16.70 -33.92
C ASN A 765 -15.79 17.83 -34.61
N GLU A 766 -16.00 19.09 -34.21
CA GLU A 766 -15.20 20.24 -34.64
C GLU A 766 -13.83 20.22 -33.97
N VAL A 767 -12.82 20.74 -34.67
CA VAL A 767 -11.45 20.89 -34.13
C VAL A 767 -11.45 22.03 -33.11
N THR A 768 -11.12 21.71 -31.86
CA THR A 768 -11.08 22.65 -30.72
C THR A 768 -9.69 23.23 -30.48
N GLN A 769 -8.63 22.49 -30.80
CA GLN A 769 -7.24 22.93 -30.73
C GLN A 769 -6.43 22.22 -31.84
N GLU A 770 -5.36 22.84 -32.34
CA GLU A 770 -4.38 22.14 -33.17
C GLU A 770 -2.98 22.72 -32.99
N ILE A 771 -1.97 21.85 -32.90
CA ILE A 771 -0.55 22.21 -32.92
C ILE A 771 0.16 21.23 -33.83
N SER A 772 0.86 21.74 -34.85
CA SER A 772 1.63 20.96 -35.82
C SER A 772 2.99 21.62 -36.05
N ASP A 773 4.07 20.88 -35.82
CA ASP A 773 5.46 21.32 -36.01
C ASP A 773 6.32 20.16 -36.53
N SER A 774 6.50 20.10 -37.85
CA SER A 774 7.30 19.06 -38.53
C SER A 774 8.79 19.08 -38.16
N THR A 775 9.29 20.14 -37.51
CA THR A 775 10.68 20.20 -37.01
C THR A 775 10.88 19.37 -35.74
N ARG A 776 9.79 18.94 -35.09
CA ARG A 776 9.79 18.15 -33.86
C ARG A 776 9.07 16.83 -34.02
N ILE A 777 9.52 15.83 -33.29
CA ILE A 777 8.80 14.58 -33.01
C ILE A 777 8.28 14.66 -31.58
N PHE A 778 6.98 14.46 -31.37
CA PHE A 778 6.32 14.47 -30.06
C PHE A 778 5.92 13.06 -29.61
N ARG A 779 5.89 12.82 -28.30
CA ARG A 779 5.38 11.58 -27.70
C ARG A 779 4.77 11.84 -26.32
N LEU A 780 3.65 11.19 -26.04
CA LEU A 780 3.04 11.16 -24.72
C LEU A 780 3.82 10.22 -23.78
N LEU A 781 4.18 10.70 -22.58
CA LEU A 781 4.86 9.92 -21.55
C LEU A 781 3.89 9.44 -20.45
N GLY A 782 2.86 10.23 -20.16
CA GLY A 782 1.87 9.97 -19.13
C GLY A 782 0.73 10.97 -19.20
N SER A 783 -0.45 10.58 -18.70
CA SER A 783 -1.69 11.36 -18.82
C SER A 783 -2.70 11.15 -17.68
N ASP A 784 -2.32 10.43 -16.62
CA ASP A 784 -3.20 10.03 -15.51
C ASP A 784 -3.70 11.25 -14.70
N ARG A 785 -2.78 12.00 -14.10
CA ARG A 785 -3.08 13.25 -13.36
C ARG A 785 -2.45 14.50 -13.97
N VAL A 786 -1.29 14.32 -14.62
CA VAL A 786 -0.57 15.37 -15.35
C VAL A 786 -0.26 14.84 -16.74
N VAL A 787 -0.57 15.62 -17.77
CA VAL A 787 -0.23 15.28 -19.16
C VAL A 787 1.22 15.69 -19.41
N VAL A 788 2.08 14.70 -19.68
CA VAL A 788 3.52 14.87 -19.86
C VAL A 788 3.92 14.53 -21.29
N LEU A 789 4.53 15.48 -22.01
CA LEU A 789 5.02 15.31 -23.38
C LEU A 789 6.54 15.35 -23.45
N GLU A 790 7.08 14.50 -24.31
CA GLU A 790 8.45 14.54 -24.81
C GLU A 790 8.49 15.16 -26.21
N SER A 791 9.50 15.98 -26.51
CA SER A 791 9.83 16.37 -27.90
C SER A 791 11.31 16.17 -28.24
N ARG A 792 11.61 15.57 -29.39
CA ARG A 792 12.94 15.55 -30.02
C ARG A 792 12.94 16.31 -31.36
N PRO A 793 14.09 16.74 -31.90
CA PRO A 793 14.20 17.21 -33.29
C PRO A 793 13.85 16.10 -34.29
N THR A 794 13.25 16.44 -35.43
CA THR A 794 12.90 15.47 -36.49
C THR A 794 14.12 15.00 -37.29
N ASP A 795 15.08 15.90 -37.49
CA ASP A 795 16.36 15.68 -38.19
C ASP A 795 17.35 14.86 -37.34
N ASN A 796 17.30 15.00 -36.02
CA ASN A 796 18.10 14.22 -35.08
C ASN A 796 17.24 13.52 -34.00
N PRO A 797 16.65 12.36 -34.30
CA PRO A 797 15.84 11.59 -33.34
C PRO A 797 16.62 10.98 -32.16
N THR A 798 17.96 11.02 -32.17
CA THR A 798 18.81 10.55 -31.05
C THR A 798 19.27 11.69 -30.13
N ALA A 799 18.92 12.95 -30.43
CA ALA A 799 19.20 14.07 -29.55
C ALA A 799 18.41 14.01 -28.23
N ASN A 800 18.95 14.66 -27.20
CA ASN A 800 18.29 14.88 -25.92
C ASN A 800 16.90 15.49 -26.09
N SER A 801 15.93 15.06 -25.28
CA SER A 801 14.54 15.49 -25.39
C SER A 801 14.20 16.69 -24.51
N ASN A 802 13.25 17.50 -24.95
CA ASN A 802 12.63 18.53 -24.12
C ASN A 802 11.33 18.00 -23.53
N LEU A 803 11.06 18.32 -22.26
CA LEU A 803 9.90 17.83 -21.53
C LEU A 803 8.94 18.96 -21.21
N TYR A 804 7.65 18.72 -21.42
CA TYR A 804 6.56 19.67 -21.22
C TYR A 804 5.48 19.02 -20.37
N ILE A 805 4.82 19.82 -19.54
CA ILE A 805 3.57 19.43 -18.87
C ILE A 805 2.43 20.34 -19.29
N LEU A 806 1.21 19.82 -19.25
CA LEU A 806 0.00 20.64 -19.30
C LEU A 806 -0.20 21.29 -17.93
N ALA A 807 0.20 22.56 -17.77
CA ALA A 807 0.16 23.30 -16.52
C ALA A 807 -0.89 24.42 -16.55
N GLY A 808 -1.41 24.81 -15.39
CA GLY A 808 -2.49 25.79 -15.26
C GLY A 808 -3.89 25.15 -15.18
N HIS A 809 -3.99 23.96 -14.59
CA HIS A 809 -5.25 23.41 -14.13
C HIS A 809 -5.40 23.61 -12.61
N GLU A 810 -6.63 23.66 -12.08
CA GLU A 810 -6.88 23.83 -10.64
C GLU A 810 -6.38 22.65 -9.78
N ASN A 811 -6.09 21.51 -10.41
CA ASN A 811 -5.46 20.34 -9.78
C ASN A 811 -3.94 20.48 -9.54
N SER A 812 -3.37 21.68 -9.75
CA SER A 812 -1.92 21.96 -9.68
C SER A 812 -1.54 23.04 -8.67
N TYR A 813 -2.44 23.43 -7.77
CA TYR A 813 -2.25 24.48 -6.76
C TYR A 813 -2.56 23.99 -5.34
#